data_AF-A0A7W8V861-F1
#
_entry.id   AF-A0A7W8V861-F1
#
_cell.length_a   1.000
_cell.length_b   1.000
_cell.length_c   1.000
_cell.angle_alpha   90.00
_cell.angle_beta   90.00
_cell.angle_gamma   90.00
#
_symmetry.space_group_name_H-M   'P 1'
#
loop_
_entity.id
_entity.type
_entity.pdbx_description
1 polymer ?
#
loop_
_entity_poly.entity_id
_entity_poly.type
_entity_poly.pdbx_seq_one_letter_code
_entity_poly.pdbx_strand_id
1 'polypeptide(L)'
;MKFRADLARFNSKVLDDRVTLYFWWEMSARETYPDFDWVLRQEDLEYLRRLDNDTLIERHPDAVTYWLGSTKPSVLDAKHLSETLHEPVTVLEAAGLQLPKLMTTIVRNRGDLSQAFNLSTLTGYLNVLDWWEQYGQVTCPRVKWRPPIAWPGLLEPIDAPDSSAMPFPRFLALITSERPDLRSAFNLNSFTSRLNALSWWEDHGQREYPRIKWSQPPIGGFMLEPEAPPADGGPYVPRFLCEIYKDRPDLQATFTLQSFRGRLSCLSWWIEHGQHQYHAVKWVPPTPSAAMFEPEFGSHADWLPVPRFLRLLHGERRDLQQLCSLDSFTGRLKCLSWWIEHGQHQYPAINWGIPPLPDSLFKMEAGEQGALPLLPRFLPLIWNERPDLQASFNLSSFRERLAFISWWEKHGHSEYHAIQWSPTDLAEAREGESVQPATPALMFEPEWGTHADWLPVPRFLRLLHGERQDLQELCSLDTFTGRLKCLSWWIEHGQQQYPALHWVIPPLPDTLFAGEAGEQGALPLLPRFLQLIWNERPDLQASFNLNSFSERLGFISWWDQHGRDEYSAIKWTPTHLVEELARIDDEQPADDTLLPRFLTMIASDRPDLRAVYDLNTAEGRDKLVRWWNEWAPTEYPLVGSLKVRWADSADDEADDDTGGPARYHARVEGVGYEFGVNIIGFPQGVLGLGEDARMAARVLQLSSTPVTLLNAPMAGPARLEHSVDHLISEELKYNISLICLPAPEMVRLALEGGRKLIDAPTHKIGAWPWELPHWPNAFGNVHQMVDEIWAQSRFVQSVYSRLGNTPVYQMPMAVEVPAPLDPKRERFGLPTNEFLFYLMFDGNSWLSRKNPLAGVQAFKQAFGNSSPGVGLVIKAMNVRDDDPVWRAVLDLTAGDSRIHIVSERLSRQDSTDFMACCDAYISLHRSEGFGRVIAEAMALGQPVVVTNFSGNVDFCEPDTAFLVDGELVPLRPGDYLFAEGQYWCDPDVSIAAEQLKRMIDDAPLRERIALSGKARIERDYSVEAVARAYARRLNDIAEAKTI
;
A
#
# COMPACT_ATOMS: atom_id res chain seq x y z
N MET A 1 -60.78 -56.32 -39.18
CA MET A 1 -60.47 -54.88 -39.05
C MET A 1 -59.03 -54.68 -39.51
N LYS A 2 -58.78 -53.79 -40.48
CA LYS A 2 -57.42 -53.26 -40.70
C LYS A 2 -57.23 -52.14 -39.68
N PHE A 3 -56.19 -52.24 -38.86
CA PHE A 3 -55.79 -51.14 -37.97
C PHE A 3 -55.41 -49.91 -38.82
N ARG A 4 -55.67 -48.69 -38.30
CA ARG A 4 -55.11 -47.46 -38.87
C ARG A 4 -53.57 -47.49 -38.82
N ALA A 5 -52.92 -46.64 -39.60
CA ALA A 5 -51.47 -46.61 -39.74
C ALA A 5 -50.72 -46.39 -38.42
N ASP A 6 -51.31 -45.69 -37.45
CA ASP A 6 -50.80 -45.45 -36.10
C ASP A 6 -50.92 -46.65 -35.15
N LEU A 7 -51.79 -47.60 -35.45
CA LEU A 7 -51.94 -48.87 -34.72
C LEU A 7 -51.34 -50.06 -35.47
N ALA A 8 -50.63 -49.80 -36.58
CA ALA A 8 -50.07 -50.84 -37.44
C ALA A 8 -49.05 -51.74 -36.73
N ARG A 9 -48.49 -51.31 -35.59
CA ARG A 9 -47.60 -52.11 -34.74
C ARG A 9 -48.30 -53.28 -34.03
N PHE A 10 -49.63 -53.26 -33.90
CA PHE A 10 -50.39 -54.30 -33.22
C PHE A 10 -51.08 -55.25 -34.21
N ASN A 11 -50.90 -56.56 -34.04
CA ASN A 11 -51.55 -57.59 -34.85
C ASN A 11 -52.73 -58.23 -34.11
N SER A 12 -53.95 -58.00 -34.61
CA SER A 12 -55.19 -58.52 -33.99
C SER A 12 -55.28 -60.05 -33.94
N LYS A 13 -54.41 -60.77 -34.67
CA LYS A 13 -54.34 -62.24 -34.62
C LYS A 13 -53.43 -62.75 -33.50
N VAL A 14 -52.51 -61.93 -32.99
CA VAL A 14 -51.56 -62.28 -31.94
C VAL A 14 -52.18 -61.96 -30.58
N LEU A 15 -52.15 -62.91 -29.65
CA LEU A 15 -52.75 -62.74 -28.32
C LEU A 15 -52.08 -61.60 -27.53
N ASP A 16 -50.75 -61.59 -27.51
CA ASP A 16 -49.95 -60.57 -26.82
C ASP A 16 -50.27 -59.16 -27.31
N ASP A 17 -50.27 -58.94 -28.64
CA ASP A 17 -50.67 -57.66 -29.22
C ASP A 17 -52.09 -57.23 -28.85
N ARG A 18 -53.05 -58.16 -28.74
CA ARG A 18 -54.42 -57.84 -28.31
C ARG A 18 -54.46 -57.40 -26.85
N VAL A 19 -53.73 -58.10 -25.98
CA VAL A 19 -53.63 -57.82 -24.54
C VAL A 19 -52.93 -56.47 -24.32
N THR A 20 -51.77 -56.27 -24.93
CA THR A 20 -50.99 -55.03 -24.84
C THR A 20 -51.77 -53.84 -25.41
N LEU A 21 -52.43 -53.99 -26.55
CA LEU A 21 -53.29 -52.95 -27.13
C LEU A 21 -54.45 -52.58 -26.18
N TYR A 22 -55.04 -53.55 -25.49
CA TYR A 22 -56.11 -53.29 -24.52
C TYR A 22 -55.64 -52.43 -23.35
N PHE A 23 -54.51 -52.77 -22.71
CA PHE A 23 -54.01 -51.98 -21.59
C PHE A 23 -53.46 -50.62 -22.01
N TRP A 24 -52.86 -50.51 -23.20
CA TRP A 24 -52.50 -49.21 -23.77
C TRP A 24 -53.74 -48.34 -24.03
N TRP A 25 -54.84 -48.94 -24.51
CA TRP A 25 -56.09 -48.23 -24.73
C TRP A 25 -56.71 -47.72 -23.43
N GLU A 26 -56.72 -48.56 -22.38
CA GLU A 26 -57.18 -48.18 -21.03
C GLU A 26 -56.29 -47.12 -20.35
N MET A 27 -55.01 -47.03 -20.71
CA MET A 27 -54.08 -46.05 -20.15
C MET A 27 -54.17 -44.68 -20.82
N SER A 28 -54.17 -44.61 -22.15
CA SER A 28 -54.07 -43.33 -22.87
C SER A 28 -54.94 -43.22 -24.10
N ALA A 29 -55.16 -44.32 -24.83
CA ALA A 29 -55.77 -44.20 -26.16
C ALA A 29 -57.28 -43.89 -26.12
N ARG A 30 -57.99 -44.27 -25.06
CA ARG A 30 -59.43 -44.00 -24.92
C ARG A 30 -59.80 -42.52 -24.93
N GLU A 31 -58.92 -41.65 -24.43
CA GLU A 31 -59.14 -40.19 -24.46
C GLU A 31 -58.93 -39.62 -25.86
N THR A 32 -57.90 -40.12 -26.55
CA THR A 32 -57.61 -39.80 -27.95
C THR A 32 -58.65 -40.37 -28.91
N TYR A 33 -59.36 -41.41 -28.50
CA TYR A 33 -60.26 -42.20 -29.33
C TYR A 33 -61.59 -42.53 -28.63
N PRO A 34 -62.49 -41.54 -28.44
CA PRO A 34 -63.75 -41.74 -27.73
C PRO A 34 -64.78 -42.55 -28.52
N ASP A 35 -64.65 -42.63 -29.85
CA ASP A 35 -65.66 -43.19 -30.75
C ASP A 35 -65.63 -44.72 -30.85
N PHE A 36 -64.74 -45.39 -30.13
CA PHE A 36 -64.61 -46.85 -30.16
C PHE A 36 -64.16 -47.42 -28.81
N ASP A 37 -64.80 -48.52 -28.43
CA ASP A 37 -64.55 -49.26 -27.18
C ASP A 37 -63.78 -50.55 -27.50
N TRP A 38 -62.55 -50.68 -26.99
CA TRP A 38 -61.73 -51.85 -27.22
C TRP A 38 -61.89 -52.86 -26.08
N VAL A 39 -62.50 -54.00 -26.37
CA VAL A 39 -62.79 -55.05 -25.38
C VAL A 39 -62.07 -56.35 -25.75
N LEU A 40 -61.48 -57.01 -24.75
CA LEU A 40 -60.89 -58.34 -24.91
C LEU A 40 -61.95 -59.42 -25.13
N ARG A 41 -61.61 -60.48 -25.88
CA ARG A 41 -62.50 -61.64 -26.05
C ARG A 41 -62.63 -62.40 -24.72
N GLN A 42 -63.74 -63.11 -24.54
CA GLN A 42 -63.93 -63.98 -23.36
C GLN A 42 -62.79 -64.98 -23.17
N GLU A 43 -62.30 -65.58 -24.26
CA GLU A 43 -61.15 -66.50 -24.25
C GLU A 43 -59.85 -65.81 -23.77
N ASP A 44 -59.62 -64.56 -24.19
CA ASP A 44 -58.44 -63.77 -23.80
C ASP A 44 -58.52 -63.39 -22.30
N LEU A 45 -59.72 -63.09 -21.79
CA LEU A 45 -59.96 -62.80 -20.36
C LEU A 45 -59.78 -64.04 -19.48
N GLU A 46 -60.29 -65.20 -19.90
CA GLU A 46 -60.07 -66.46 -19.19
C GLU A 46 -58.59 -66.86 -19.16
N TYR A 47 -57.89 -66.65 -20.28
CA TYR A 47 -56.45 -66.84 -20.35
C TYR A 47 -55.71 -65.98 -19.32
N LEU A 48 -55.96 -64.66 -19.28
CA LEU A 48 -55.33 -63.76 -18.30
C LEU A 48 -55.64 -64.14 -16.85
N ARG A 49 -56.86 -64.62 -16.56
CA ARG A 49 -57.24 -65.10 -15.23
C ARG A 49 -56.47 -66.35 -14.78
N ARG A 50 -56.14 -67.26 -15.71
CA ARG A 50 -55.43 -68.52 -15.41
C ARG A 50 -53.91 -68.35 -15.20
N LEU A 51 -53.31 -67.27 -15.69
CA LEU A 51 -51.88 -67.01 -15.45
C LEU A 51 -51.61 -66.65 -13.99
N ASP A 52 -50.55 -67.19 -13.39
CA ASP A 52 -49.99 -66.64 -12.15
C ASP A 52 -49.29 -65.28 -12.41
N ASN A 53 -48.95 -64.56 -11.33
CA ASN A 53 -48.38 -63.21 -11.45
C ASN A 53 -47.02 -63.20 -12.15
N ASP A 54 -46.17 -64.20 -11.92
CA ASP A 54 -44.83 -64.25 -12.51
C ASP A 54 -44.89 -64.55 -14.01
N THR A 55 -45.69 -65.55 -14.39
CA THR A 55 -45.91 -65.87 -15.80
C THR A 55 -46.56 -64.70 -16.54
N LEU A 56 -47.44 -63.92 -15.88
CA LEU A 56 -48.05 -62.72 -16.47
C LEU A 56 -47.00 -61.63 -16.73
N ILE A 57 -46.17 -61.31 -15.73
CA ILE A 57 -45.11 -60.29 -15.84
C ILE A 57 -44.10 -60.68 -16.93
N GLU A 58 -43.75 -61.96 -17.02
CA GLU A 58 -42.79 -62.46 -18.01
C GLU A 58 -43.37 -62.48 -19.44
N ARG A 59 -44.61 -62.94 -19.62
CA ARG A 59 -45.20 -63.14 -20.95
C ARG A 59 -45.89 -61.92 -21.54
N HIS A 60 -46.41 -61.01 -20.71
CA HIS A 60 -47.13 -59.80 -21.14
C HIS A 60 -46.57 -58.52 -20.47
N PRO A 61 -45.25 -58.27 -20.58
CA PRO A 61 -44.57 -57.20 -19.83
C PRO A 61 -45.03 -55.79 -20.22
N ASP A 62 -45.33 -55.55 -21.51
CA ASP A 62 -45.85 -54.27 -22.00
C ASP A 62 -47.26 -53.99 -21.48
N ALA A 63 -48.10 -55.03 -21.43
CA ALA A 63 -49.44 -54.94 -20.87
C ALA A 63 -49.42 -54.54 -19.38
N VAL A 64 -48.51 -55.13 -18.59
CA VAL A 64 -48.31 -54.75 -17.18
C VAL A 64 -47.82 -53.31 -17.06
N THR A 65 -46.91 -52.87 -17.95
CA THR A 65 -46.38 -51.50 -17.98
C THR A 65 -47.48 -50.47 -18.28
N TYR A 66 -48.36 -50.73 -19.26
CA TYR A 66 -49.50 -49.85 -19.53
C TYR A 66 -50.57 -49.91 -18.42
N TRP A 67 -50.80 -51.09 -17.83
CA TRP A 67 -51.71 -51.23 -16.69
C TRP A 67 -51.30 -50.32 -15.53
N LEU A 68 -50.01 -50.29 -15.19
CA LEU A 68 -49.47 -49.42 -14.12
C LEU A 68 -49.80 -47.95 -14.33
N GLY A 69 -49.85 -47.49 -15.59
CA GLY A 69 -50.15 -46.12 -15.99
C GLY A 69 -51.64 -45.74 -16.02
N SER A 70 -52.55 -46.72 -15.92
CA SER A 70 -54.00 -46.47 -15.92
C SER A 70 -54.55 -46.33 -14.50
N THR A 71 -55.62 -45.58 -14.31
CA THR A 71 -56.36 -45.45 -13.04
C THR A 71 -57.68 -46.22 -13.01
N LYS A 72 -58.08 -46.87 -14.12
CA LYS A 72 -59.39 -47.51 -14.28
C LYS A 72 -59.43 -48.98 -13.85
N PRO A 73 -60.51 -49.50 -13.25
CA PRO A 73 -60.59 -50.92 -12.91
C PRO A 73 -60.35 -51.86 -14.12
N SER A 74 -59.55 -52.90 -13.94
CA SER A 74 -59.15 -53.83 -15.00
C SER A 74 -59.10 -55.28 -14.51
N VAL A 75 -58.99 -56.25 -15.43
CA VAL A 75 -58.89 -57.68 -15.10
C VAL A 75 -57.64 -58.04 -14.28
N LEU A 76 -56.59 -57.20 -14.32
CA LEU A 76 -55.37 -57.43 -13.53
C LEU A 76 -55.50 -56.98 -12.07
N ASP A 77 -56.50 -56.16 -11.74
CA ASP A 77 -56.71 -55.67 -10.37
C ASP A 77 -57.22 -56.76 -9.41
N ALA A 78 -57.79 -57.84 -9.95
CA ALA A 78 -58.20 -59.01 -9.17
C ALA A 78 -57.01 -59.89 -8.73
N LYS A 79 -55.79 -59.59 -9.21
CA LYS A 79 -54.56 -60.28 -8.83
C LYS A 79 -53.83 -59.45 -7.78
N HIS A 80 -53.10 -60.09 -6.86
CA HIS A 80 -52.13 -59.43 -5.94
C HIS A 80 -50.87 -58.94 -6.68
N LEU A 81 -51.02 -58.46 -7.93
CA LEU A 81 -49.94 -58.13 -8.84
C LEU A 81 -49.10 -56.96 -8.32
N SER A 82 -49.73 -56.01 -7.61
CA SER A 82 -49.02 -54.91 -6.95
C SER A 82 -48.01 -55.44 -5.93
N GLU A 83 -48.40 -56.41 -5.08
CA GLU A 83 -47.50 -57.01 -4.07
C GLU A 83 -46.31 -57.72 -4.73
N THR A 84 -46.54 -58.53 -5.77
CA THR A 84 -45.46 -59.20 -6.52
C THR A 84 -44.50 -58.21 -7.19
N LEU A 85 -45.01 -57.06 -7.66
CA LEU A 85 -44.18 -56.01 -8.26
C LEU A 85 -43.30 -55.26 -7.24
N HIS A 86 -43.60 -55.34 -5.94
CA HIS A 86 -42.76 -54.78 -4.88
C HIS A 86 -41.60 -55.70 -4.46
N GLU A 87 -41.61 -56.97 -4.87
CA GLU A 87 -40.57 -57.92 -4.51
C GLU A 87 -39.19 -57.40 -4.95
N PRO A 88 -38.18 -57.42 -4.07
CA PRO A 88 -36.86 -56.89 -4.38
C PRO A 88 -36.10 -57.81 -5.33
N VAL A 89 -35.44 -57.21 -6.31
CA VAL A 89 -34.54 -57.86 -7.26
C VAL A 89 -33.17 -57.21 -7.11
N THR A 90 -32.14 -58.02 -6.89
CA THR A 90 -30.76 -57.53 -6.89
C THR A 90 -30.36 -57.11 -8.31
N VAL A 91 -29.94 -55.85 -8.45
CA VAL A 91 -29.55 -55.27 -9.75
C VAL A 91 -28.06 -54.98 -9.85
N LEU A 92 -27.37 -54.77 -8.71
CA LEU A 92 -25.92 -54.63 -8.62
C LEU A 92 -25.37 -55.52 -7.50
N GLU A 93 -24.85 -56.70 -7.87
CA GLU A 93 -24.32 -57.68 -6.91
C GLU A 93 -23.13 -57.16 -6.10
N ALA A 94 -22.21 -56.42 -6.73
CA ALA A 94 -20.98 -55.91 -6.11
C ALA A 94 -21.21 -54.97 -4.90
N ALA A 95 -22.41 -54.40 -4.80
CA ALA A 95 -22.83 -53.53 -3.69
C ALA A 95 -24.12 -54.01 -2.99
N GLY A 96 -24.64 -55.18 -3.37
CA GLY A 96 -25.90 -55.70 -2.84
C GLY A 96 -27.12 -54.80 -3.06
N LEU A 97 -27.12 -53.97 -4.11
CA LEU A 97 -28.22 -53.02 -4.35
C LEU A 97 -29.42 -53.71 -5.00
N GLN A 98 -30.59 -53.41 -4.47
CA GLN A 98 -31.86 -53.99 -4.90
C GLN A 98 -32.84 -52.91 -5.38
N LEU A 99 -33.65 -53.27 -6.37
CA LEU A 99 -34.81 -52.50 -6.84
C LEU A 99 -36.05 -53.39 -6.84
N PRO A 100 -37.25 -52.84 -6.66
CA PRO A 100 -38.49 -53.59 -6.86
C PRO A 100 -38.58 -54.15 -8.28
N LYS A 101 -39.18 -55.33 -8.44
CA LYS A 101 -39.47 -55.97 -9.72
C LYS A 101 -40.22 -55.06 -10.69
N LEU A 102 -41.05 -54.15 -10.17
CA LEU A 102 -41.65 -53.04 -10.90
C LEU A 102 -40.63 -52.26 -11.74
N MET A 103 -39.54 -51.82 -11.11
CA MET A 103 -38.59 -50.90 -11.72
C MET A 103 -37.79 -51.58 -12.83
N THR A 104 -37.33 -52.80 -12.55
CA THR A 104 -36.61 -53.62 -13.54
C THR A 104 -37.49 -53.95 -14.73
N THR A 105 -38.79 -54.17 -14.50
CA THR A 105 -39.78 -54.39 -15.56
C THR A 105 -39.99 -53.12 -16.41
N ILE A 106 -40.24 -51.96 -15.79
CA ILE A 106 -40.44 -50.69 -16.50
C ILE A 106 -39.22 -50.34 -17.36
N VAL A 107 -38.01 -50.39 -16.78
CA VAL A 107 -36.77 -50.01 -17.48
C VAL A 107 -36.52 -50.96 -18.65
N ARG A 108 -36.72 -52.27 -18.47
CA ARG A 108 -36.50 -53.28 -19.52
C ARG A 108 -37.44 -53.13 -20.72
N ASN A 109 -38.69 -52.73 -20.49
CA ASN A 109 -39.72 -52.68 -21.54
C ASN A 109 -39.75 -51.33 -22.26
N ARG A 110 -39.30 -50.27 -21.60
CA ARG A 110 -39.19 -48.94 -22.18
C ARG A 110 -37.85 -48.75 -22.87
N GLY A 111 -37.88 -48.68 -24.21
CA GLY A 111 -36.67 -48.51 -25.02
C GLY A 111 -35.87 -47.26 -24.67
N ASP A 112 -36.53 -46.17 -24.30
CA ASP A 112 -35.87 -44.94 -23.85
C ASP A 112 -35.15 -45.12 -22.51
N LEU A 113 -35.76 -45.83 -21.55
CA LEU A 113 -35.17 -46.03 -20.22
C LEU A 113 -34.09 -47.11 -20.21
N SER A 114 -34.28 -48.22 -20.94
CA SER A 114 -33.25 -49.28 -21.08
C SER A 114 -32.00 -48.80 -21.82
N GLN A 115 -32.12 -47.82 -22.72
CA GLN A 115 -30.97 -47.17 -23.35
C GLN A 115 -30.31 -46.14 -22.42
N ALA A 116 -31.10 -45.42 -21.61
CA ALA A 116 -30.59 -44.40 -20.70
C ALA A 116 -29.96 -44.98 -19.42
N PHE A 117 -30.46 -46.12 -18.93
CA PHE A 117 -30.12 -46.66 -17.62
C PHE A 117 -29.58 -48.07 -17.70
N ASN A 118 -28.29 -48.24 -17.34
CA ASN A 118 -27.72 -49.55 -17.11
C ASN A 118 -27.87 -49.96 -15.65
N LEU A 119 -28.86 -50.80 -15.34
CA LEU A 119 -29.15 -51.21 -13.95
C LEU A 119 -28.04 -52.01 -13.28
N SER A 120 -27.07 -52.54 -14.03
CA SER A 120 -25.90 -53.24 -13.48
C SER A 120 -24.74 -52.31 -13.10
N THR A 121 -24.94 -50.99 -13.12
CA THR A 121 -23.98 -49.98 -12.65
C THR A 121 -24.58 -49.14 -11.53
N LEU A 122 -23.75 -48.63 -10.62
CA LEU A 122 -24.17 -47.70 -9.57
C LEU A 122 -24.74 -46.42 -10.18
N THR A 123 -24.13 -45.91 -11.25
CA THR A 123 -24.63 -44.73 -11.96
C THR A 123 -26.03 -44.96 -12.52
N GLY A 124 -26.28 -46.09 -13.19
CA GLY A 124 -27.61 -46.40 -13.72
C GLY A 124 -28.64 -46.69 -12.64
N TYR A 125 -28.23 -47.31 -11.51
CA TYR A 125 -29.08 -47.49 -10.34
C TYR A 125 -29.57 -46.14 -9.79
N LEU A 126 -28.66 -45.19 -9.53
CA LEU A 126 -29.01 -43.88 -8.97
C LEU A 126 -29.89 -43.06 -9.93
N ASN A 127 -29.56 -43.05 -11.22
CA ASN A 127 -30.34 -42.33 -12.24
C ASN A 127 -31.79 -42.83 -12.34
N VAL A 128 -32.02 -44.14 -12.14
CA VAL A 128 -33.37 -44.71 -12.12
C VAL A 128 -34.17 -44.27 -10.89
N LEU A 129 -33.51 -44.07 -9.75
CA LEU A 129 -34.17 -43.51 -8.57
C LEU A 129 -34.57 -42.05 -8.79
N ASP A 130 -33.68 -41.25 -9.39
CA ASP A 130 -33.97 -39.86 -9.79
C ASP A 130 -35.16 -39.80 -10.74
N TRP A 131 -35.16 -40.64 -11.78
CA TRP A 131 -36.28 -40.74 -12.71
C TRP A 131 -37.59 -41.17 -12.03
N TRP A 132 -37.54 -42.12 -11.10
CA TRP A 132 -38.73 -42.59 -10.40
C TRP A 132 -39.37 -41.51 -9.53
N GLU A 133 -38.56 -40.76 -8.80
CA GLU A 133 -39.03 -39.65 -7.96
C GLU A 133 -39.57 -38.49 -8.80
N GLN A 134 -38.94 -38.20 -9.94
CA GLN A 134 -39.33 -37.06 -10.79
C GLN A 134 -40.55 -37.37 -11.68
N TYR A 135 -40.62 -38.58 -12.24
CA TYR A 135 -41.62 -38.94 -13.27
C TYR A 135 -42.35 -40.25 -12.94
N GLY A 136 -41.63 -41.26 -12.48
CA GLY A 136 -42.15 -42.62 -12.29
C GLY A 136 -43.42 -42.68 -11.44
N GLN A 137 -43.44 -42.04 -10.28
CA GLN A 137 -44.59 -42.02 -9.36
C GLN A 137 -45.86 -41.43 -9.99
N VAL A 138 -45.71 -40.43 -10.86
CA VAL A 138 -46.84 -39.81 -11.56
C VAL A 138 -47.31 -40.70 -12.72
N THR A 139 -46.37 -41.30 -13.44
CA THR A 139 -46.67 -42.16 -14.60
C THR A 139 -47.18 -43.55 -14.23
N CYS A 140 -47.07 -43.98 -12.97
CA CYS A 140 -47.50 -45.29 -12.49
C CYS A 140 -48.39 -45.18 -11.24
N PRO A 141 -49.60 -44.59 -11.33
CA PRO A 141 -50.43 -44.27 -10.17
C PRO A 141 -50.91 -45.47 -9.35
N ARG A 142 -50.83 -46.70 -9.89
CA ARG A 142 -51.28 -47.92 -9.20
C ARG A 142 -50.34 -48.40 -8.10
N VAL A 143 -49.08 -47.98 -8.11
CA VAL A 143 -48.06 -48.47 -7.21
C VAL A 143 -47.34 -47.30 -6.56
N LYS A 144 -47.19 -47.35 -5.24
CA LYS A 144 -46.42 -46.36 -4.47
C LYS A 144 -45.19 -47.02 -3.89
N TRP A 145 -44.02 -46.56 -4.32
CA TRP A 145 -42.74 -46.99 -3.78
C TRP A 145 -41.83 -45.79 -3.55
N ARG A 146 -41.02 -45.83 -2.49
CA ARG A 146 -40.06 -44.78 -2.13
C ARG A 146 -38.64 -45.34 -2.17
N PRO A 147 -37.70 -44.65 -2.82
CA PRO A 147 -36.30 -45.03 -2.78
C PRO A 147 -35.70 -45.07 -1.36
N PRO A 148 -34.68 -45.90 -1.11
CA PRO A 148 -33.85 -45.81 0.08
C PRO A 148 -33.19 -44.43 0.20
N ILE A 149 -33.05 -43.94 1.44
CA ILE A 149 -32.45 -42.62 1.73
C ILE A 149 -30.92 -42.71 1.85
N ALA A 150 -30.37 -43.89 2.18
CA ALA A 150 -28.93 -44.11 2.34
C ALA A 150 -28.53 -45.56 2.01
N TRP A 151 -27.25 -45.74 1.71
CA TRP A 151 -26.64 -47.04 1.40
C TRP A 151 -25.36 -47.24 2.22
N PRO A 152 -25.46 -47.66 3.49
CA PRO A 152 -24.29 -47.81 4.37
C PRO A 152 -23.17 -48.68 3.77
N GLY A 153 -23.52 -49.79 3.11
CA GLY A 153 -22.53 -50.68 2.47
C GLY A 153 -21.77 -50.06 1.29
N LEU A 154 -22.28 -48.97 0.69
CA LEU A 154 -21.55 -48.20 -0.32
C LEU A 154 -20.43 -47.34 0.29
N LEU A 155 -20.56 -46.98 1.57
CA LEU A 155 -19.60 -46.14 2.28
C LEU A 155 -18.48 -46.95 2.94
N GLU A 156 -18.64 -48.27 3.03
CA GLU A 156 -17.62 -49.18 3.57
C GLU A 156 -16.39 -49.25 2.65
N PRO A 157 -15.17 -49.38 3.22
CA PRO A 157 -13.96 -49.58 2.43
C PRO A 157 -14.01 -50.90 1.63
N ILE A 158 -13.34 -50.92 0.47
CA ILE A 158 -13.12 -52.15 -0.31
C ILE A 158 -11.97 -53.00 0.25
N ASP A 159 -11.08 -52.39 1.02
CA ASP A 159 -9.89 -53.03 1.59
C ASP A 159 -10.22 -53.70 2.93
N ALA A 160 -9.51 -54.79 3.25
CA ALA A 160 -9.66 -55.48 4.52
C ALA A 160 -9.22 -54.57 5.70
N PRO A 161 -9.82 -54.70 6.90
CA PRO A 161 -9.51 -53.84 8.05
C PRO A 161 -8.05 -53.86 8.51
N ASP A 162 -7.31 -54.91 8.16
CA ASP A 162 -5.90 -55.17 8.46
C ASP A 162 -4.94 -54.85 7.29
N SER A 163 -5.46 -54.31 6.18
CA SER A 163 -4.66 -53.90 5.03
C SER A 163 -3.82 -52.66 5.35
N SER A 164 -2.58 -52.61 4.86
CA SER A 164 -1.74 -51.41 4.88
C SER A 164 -2.18 -50.35 3.85
N ALA A 165 -3.17 -50.66 3.02
CA ALA A 165 -3.69 -49.75 2.01
C ALA A 165 -4.58 -48.65 2.63
N MET A 166 -4.59 -47.48 2.00
CA MET A 166 -5.53 -46.41 2.37
C MET A 166 -6.98 -46.89 2.18
N PRO A 167 -7.84 -46.79 3.22
CA PRO A 167 -9.24 -47.17 3.10
C PRO A 167 -9.91 -46.43 1.94
N PHE A 168 -10.40 -47.17 0.95
CA PHE A 168 -11.02 -46.60 -0.24
C PHE A 168 -12.51 -46.97 -0.33
N PRO A 169 -13.44 -45.99 -0.39
CA PRO A 169 -14.87 -46.29 -0.27
C PRO A 169 -15.42 -47.03 -1.49
N ARG A 170 -16.30 -48.00 -1.25
CA ARG A 170 -16.87 -48.89 -2.28
C ARG A 170 -17.58 -48.15 -3.40
N PHE A 171 -18.35 -47.10 -3.09
CA PHE A 171 -19.04 -46.32 -4.12
C PHE A 171 -18.07 -45.68 -5.12
N LEU A 172 -16.95 -45.12 -4.64
CA LEU A 172 -16.00 -44.45 -5.50
C LEU A 172 -15.20 -45.45 -6.33
N ALA A 173 -14.92 -46.64 -5.77
CA ALA A 173 -14.35 -47.75 -6.50
C ALA A 173 -15.25 -48.19 -7.66
N LEU A 174 -16.56 -48.31 -7.40
CA LEU A 174 -17.56 -48.65 -8.42
C LEU A 174 -17.63 -47.56 -9.50
N ILE A 175 -17.78 -46.28 -9.14
CA ILE A 175 -17.81 -45.16 -10.09
C ILE A 175 -16.54 -45.15 -10.95
N THR A 176 -15.36 -45.27 -10.33
CA THR A 176 -14.07 -45.30 -11.04
C THR A 176 -13.99 -46.51 -11.98
N SER A 177 -14.49 -47.67 -11.56
CA SER A 177 -14.51 -48.85 -12.40
C SER A 177 -15.53 -48.77 -13.53
N GLU A 178 -16.65 -48.07 -13.36
CA GLU A 178 -17.73 -47.99 -14.34
C GLU A 178 -17.43 -46.97 -15.45
N ARG A 179 -16.86 -45.82 -15.06
CA ARG A 179 -16.63 -44.69 -15.95
C ARG A 179 -15.32 -44.82 -16.73
N PRO A 180 -15.35 -44.79 -18.08
CA PRO A 180 -14.14 -44.94 -18.89
C PRO A 180 -13.08 -43.86 -18.62
N ASP A 181 -13.51 -42.61 -18.43
CA ASP A 181 -12.62 -41.49 -18.14
C ASP A 181 -11.89 -41.67 -16.81
N LEU A 182 -12.62 -41.99 -15.74
CA LEU A 182 -12.03 -42.20 -14.41
C LEU A 182 -11.21 -43.49 -14.34
N ARG A 183 -11.66 -44.57 -14.99
CA ARG A 183 -10.91 -45.84 -15.08
C ARG A 183 -9.55 -45.65 -15.75
N SER A 184 -9.50 -44.79 -16.76
CA SER A 184 -8.24 -44.45 -17.45
C SER A 184 -7.35 -43.50 -16.64
N ALA A 185 -7.95 -42.63 -15.83
CA ALA A 185 -7.24 -41.63 -15.03
C ALA A 185 -6.69 -42.18 -13.71
N PHE A 186 -7.37 -43.15 -13.08
CA PHE A 186 -7.05 -43.61 -11.72
C PHE A 186 -6.76 -45.10 -11.65
N ASN A 187 -5.52 -45.45 -11.31
CA ASN A 187 -5.14 -46.82 -10.98
C ASN A 187 -5.32 -47.07 -9.47
N LEU A 188 -6.42 -47.73 -9.08
CA LEU A 188 -6.74 -47.98 -7.67
C LEU A 188 -5.76 -48.93 -6.95
N ASN A 189 -4.69 -49.42 -7.60
CA ASN A 189 -3.61 -50.15 -6.94
C ASN A 189 -2.45 -49.25 -6.45
N SER A 190 -2.39 -47.98 -6.89
CA SER A 190 -1.40 -47.00 -6.42
C SER A 190 -1.99 -46.09 -5.34
N PHE A 191 -1.20 -45.80 -4.30
CA PHE A 191 -1.59 -44.89 -3.23
C PHE A 191 -1.87 -43.49 -3.77
N THR A 192 -0.98 -42.97 -4.62
CA THR A 192 -1.11 -41.64 -5.23
C THR A 192 -2.35 -41.55 -6.12
N SER A 193 -2.64 -42.59 -6.89
CA SER A 193 -3.85 -42.63 -7.74
C SER A 193 -5.14 -42.71 -6.94
N ARG A 194 -5.15 -43.39 -5.77
CA ARG A 194 -6.29 -43.38 -4.84
C ARG A 194 -6.51 -41.98 -4.25
N LEU A 195 -5.45 -41.28 -3.87
CA LEU A 195 -5.55 -39.88 -3.41
C LEU A 195 -6.12 -38.97 -4.50
N ASN A 196 -5.67 -39.10 -5.73
CA ASN A 196 -6.20 -38.30 -6.85
C ASN A 196 -7.70 -38.56 -7.10
N ALA A 197 -8.14 -39.82 -6.96
CA ALA A 197 -9.55 -40.16 -7.07
C ALA A 197 -10.40 -39.54 -5.94
N LEU A 198 -9.84 -39.44 -4.73
CA LEU A 198 -10.47 -38.75 -3.60
C LEU A 198 -10.54 -37.23 -3.82
N SER A 199 -9.47 -36.62 -4.32
CA SER A 199 -9.49 -35.20 -4.75
C SER A 199 -10.57 -34.94 -5.79
N TRP A 200 -10.67 -35.79 -6.82
CA TRP A 200 -11.74 -35.69 -7.83
C TRP A 200 -13.14 -35.79 -7.22
N TRP A 201 -13.33 -36.62 -6.20
CA TRP A 201 -14.61 -36.71 -5.49
C TRP A 201 -14.97 -35.39 -4.80
N GLU A 202 -14.01 -34.76 -4.11
CA GLU A 202 -14.21 -33.45 -3.47
C GLU A 202 -14.52 -32.34 -4.49
N ASP A 203 -13.80 -32.33 -5.62
CA ASP A 203 -13.91 -31.25 -6.60
C ASP A 203 -15.15 -31.37 -7.50
N HIS A 204 -15.50 -32.61 -7.88
CA HIS A 204 -16.51 -32.89 -8.91
C HIS A 204 -17.53 -33.93 -8.47
N GLY A 205 -17.07 -35.06 -7.90
CA GLY A 205 -17.92 -36.22 -7.64
C GLY A 205 -19.12 -35.93 -6.74
N GLN A 206 -18.98 -35.09 -5.70
CA GLN A 206 -20.10 -34.71 -4.82
C GLN A 206 -21.23 -33.98 -5.56
N ARG A 207 -20.90 -33.22 -6.62
CA ARG A 207 -21.90 -32.50 -7.43
C ARG A 207 -22.57 -33.44 -8.43
N GLU A 208 -21.80 -34.35 -9.01
CA GLU A 208 -22.29 -35.31 -10.00
C GLU A 208 -23.15 -36.43 -9.37
N TYR A 209 -22.87 -36.80 -8.12
CA TYR A 209 -23.56 -37.87 -7.40
C TYR A 209 -24.19 -37.37 -6.10
N PRO A 210 -25.19 -36.46 -6.15
CA PRO A 210 -25.68 -35.73 -4.98
C PRO A 210 -26.39 -36.62 -3.94
N ARG A 211 -26.84 -37.82 -4.35
CA ARG A 211 -27.45 -38.83 -3.47
C ARG A 211 -26.45 -39.49 -2.52
N ILE A 212 -25.16 -39.50 -2.87
CA ILE A 212 -24.12 -40.08 -2.01
C ILE A 212 -23.61 -38.97 -1.08
N LYS A 213 -24.03 -39.04 0.18
CA LYS A 213 -23.51 -38.15 1.23
C LYS A 213 -22.31 -38.82 1.89
N TRP A 214 -21.12 -38.42 1.49
CA TRP A 214 -19.87 -38.92 2.04
C TRP A 214 -18.82 -37.81 2.12
N SER A 215 -18.19 -37.71 3.28
CA SER A 215 -17.04 -36.84 3.53
C SER A 215 -15.83 -37.72 3.84
N GLN A 216 -14.69 -37.37 3.26
CA GLN A 216 -13.46 -38.10 3.50
C GLN A 216 -13.07 -38.05 4.98
N PRO A 217 -12.78 -39.18 5.64
CA PRO A 217 -12.18 -39.16 6.97
C PRO A 217 -10.74 -38.61 6.86
N PRO A 218 -10.26 -37.84 7.84
CA PRO A 218 -8.86 -37.39 7.86
C PRO A 218 -7.93 -38.61 7.81
N ILE A 219 -6.79 -38.47 7.13
CA ILE A 219 -5.72 -39.49 7.20
C ILE A 219 -5.35 -39.64 8.68
N GLY A 220 -5.67 -40.80 9.27
CA GLY A 220 -5.55 -41.04 10.70
C GLY A 220 -4.56 -42.17 11.05
N GLY A 221 -4.17 -42.21 12.32
CA GLY A 221 -3.44 -43.31 12.96
C GLY A 221 -2.10 -43.64 12.29
N PHE A 222 -1.95 -44.91 11.87
CA PHE A 222 -0.73 -45.51 11.32
C PHE A 222 -0.10 -44.72 10.15
N MET A 223 -0.90 -44.07 9.31
CA MET A 223 -0.39 -43.32 8.15
C MET A 223 0.39 -42.04 8.53
N LEU A 224 0.14 -41.50 9.72
CA LEU A 224 0.84 -40.32 10.27
C LEU A 224 2.07 -40.68 11.09
N GLU A 225 2.27 -41.98 11.38
CA GLU A 225 3.44 -42.49 12.09
C GLU A 225 4.63 -42.66 11.14
N PRO A 226 5.87 -42.62 11.65
CA PRO A 226 7.04 -42.96 10.84
C PRO A 226 7.11 -44.46 10.50
N GLU A 227 7.78 -44.80 9.39
CA GLU A 227 8.18 -46.19 9.13
C GLU A 227 9.19 -46.70 10.15
N ALA A 228 10.15 -45.86 10.52
CA ALA A 228 11.12 -46.06 11.58
C ALA A 228 11.59 -44.69 12.14
N PRO A 229 11.89 -44.58 13.45
CA PRO A 229 12.39 -43.32 14.02
C PRO A 229 13.80 -43.00 13.49
N PRO A 230 14.11 -41.73 13.16
CA PRO A 230 15.42 -41.34 12.66
C PRO A 230 16.50 -41.43 13.75
N ALA A 231 17.66 -41.98 13.41
CA ALA A 231 18.76 -42.20 14.36
C ALA A 231 19.43 -40.89 14.84
N ASP A 232 19.33 -39.81 14.08
CA ASP A 232 19.90 -38.50 14.42
C ASP A 232 19.00 -37.63 15.32
N GLY A 233 17.79 -38.11 15.65
CA GLY A 233 16.80 -37.39 16.45
C GLY A 233 16.08 -36.25 15.71
N GLY A 234 16.30 -36.13 14.40
CA GLY A 234 15.69 -35.12 13.53
C GLY A 234 14.21 -35.40 13.18
N PRO A 235 13.61 -34.58 12.31
CA PRO A 235 12.21 -34.76 11.93
C PRO A 235 12.04 -36.05 11.12
N TYR A 236 10.90 -36.72 11.33
CA TYR A 236 10.53 -37.94 10.60
C TYR A 236 9.57 -37.62 9.45
N VAL A 237 9.61 -38.44 8.41
CA VAL A 237 8.66 -38.39 7.29
C VAL A 237 7.55 -39.42 7.56
N PRO A 238 6.27 -39.03 7.58
CA PRO A 238 5.16 -39.95 7.87
C PRO A 238 4.96 -40.96 6.72
N ARG A 239 4.38 -42.13 7.03
CA ARG A 239 4.15 -43.22 6.05
C ARG A 239 3.44 -42.76 4.78
N PHE A 240 2.40 -41.92 4.88
CA PHE A 240 1.69 -41.46 3.67
C PHE A 240 2.62 -40.71 2.71
N LEU A 241 3.55 -39.90 3.25
CA LEU A 241 4.50 -39.14 2.45
C LEU A 241 5.63 -40.04 1.93
N CYS A 242 5.99 -41.09 2.67
CA CYS A 242 6.86 -42.16 2.15
C CYS A 242 6.23 -42.89 0.96
N GLU A 243 4.92 -43.18 0.99
CA GLU A 243 4.22 -43.79 -0.15
C GLU A 243 4.17 -42.86 -1.36
N ILE A 244 3.90 -41.56 -1.17
CA ILE A 244 4.01 -40.56 -2.25
C ILE A 244 5.43 -40.52 -2.81
N TYR A 245 6.44 -40.53 -1.94
CA TYR A 245 7.85 -40.55 -2.33
C TYR A 245 8.20 -41.81 -3.14
N LYS A 246 7.71 -43.00 -2.75
CA LYS A 246 7.92 -44.27 -3.49
C LYS A 246 7.27 -44.26 -4.88
N ASP A 247 6.12 -43.60 -5.02
CA ASP A 247 5.40 -43.48 -6.30
C ASP A 247 5.96 -42.36 -7.21
N ARG A 248 6.85 -41.49 -6.73
CA ARG A 248 7.32 -40.27 -7.42
C ARG A 248 8.84 -40.27 -7.66
N PRO A 249 9.30 -40.67 -8.87
CA PRO A 249 10.73 -40.68 -9.22
C PRO A 249 11.41 -39.31 -9.13
N ASP A 250 10.68 -38.23 -9.37
CA ASP A 250 11.17 -36.86 -9.26
C ASP A 250 11.49 -36.45 -7.82
N LEU A 251 10.67 -36.87 -6.84
CA LEU A 251 10.96 -36.66 -5.43
C LEU A 251 12.16 -37.52 -4.97
N GLN A 252 12.28 -38.75 -5.50
CA GLN A 252 13.43 -39.63 -5.22
C GLN A 252 14.75 -39.09 -5.78
N ALA A 253 14.71 -38.43 -6.93
CA ALA A 253 15.88 -37.78 -7.51
C ALA A 253 16.31 -36.53 -6.71
N THR A 254 15.36 -35.90 -6.02
CA THR A 254 15.58 -34.62 -5.33
C THR A 254 15.93 -34.78 -3.85
N PHE A 255 15.32 -35.74 -3.16
CA PHE A 255 15.42 -35.90 -1.70
C PHE A 255 15.98 -37.26 -1.30
N THR A 256 16.93 -37.27 -0.37
CA THR A 256 17.44 -38.51 0.24
C THR A 256 16.92 -38.65 1.66
N LEU A 257 15.90 -39.48 1.88
CA LEU A 257 15.25 -39.61 3.21
C LEU A 257 16.16 -40.19 4.32
N GLN A 258 17.35 -40.70 3.97
CA GLN A 258 18.36 -41.14 4.94
C GLN A 258 19.12 -39.98 5.61
N SER A 259 19.26 -38.83 4.94
CA SER A 259 19.98 -37.68 5.49
C SER A 259 19.04 -36.72 6.22
N PHE A 260 19.58 -35.94 7.17
CA PHE A 260 18.81 -34.95 7.90
C PHE A 260 18.22 -33.90 6.94
N ARG A 261 19.06 -33.36 6.04
CA ARG A 261 18.67 -32.38 5.03
C ARG A 261 17.59 -32.94 4.11
N GLY A 262 17.72 -34.19 3.65
CA GLY A 262 16.77 -34.77 2.70
C GLY A 262 15.38 -34.94 3.31
N ARG A 263 15.28 -35.38 4.58
CA ARG A 263 13.99 -35.41 5.28
C ARG A 263 13.41 -34.03 5.48
N LEU A 264 14.24 -33.06 5.88
CA LEU A 264 13.77 -31.70 6.11
C LEU A 264 13.31 -31.01 4.82
N SER A 265 14.04 -31.19 3.71
CA SER A 265 13.64 -30.70 2.39
C SER A 265 12.35 -31.37 1.89
N CYS A 266 12.17 -32.66 2.14
CA CYS A 266 10.92 -33.36 1.78
C CYS A 266 9.70 -32.81 2.55
N LEU A 267 9.86 -32.56 3.86
CA LEU A 267 8.81 -31.94 4.68
C LEU A 267 8.54 -30.49 4.28
N SER A 268 9.58 -29.76 3.90
CA SER A 268 9.45 -28.37 3.42
C SER A 268 8.72 -28.31 2.08
N TRP A 269 9.06 -29.20 1.15
CA TRP A 269 8.32 -29.38 -0.11
C TRP A 269 6.84 -29.71 0.13
N TRP A 270 6.53 -30.53 1.14
CA TRP A 270 5.14 -30.82 1.48
C TRP A 270 4.37 -29.55 1.85
N ILE A 271 4.95 -28.70 2.71
CA ILE A 271 4.35 -27.42 3.14
C ILE A 271 4.14 -26.48 1.94
N GLU A 272 5.14 -26.36 1.06
CA GLU A 272 5.10 -25.38 -0.04
C GLU A 272 4.27 -25.83 -1.24
N HIS A 273 4.27 -27.14 -1.53
CA HIS A 273 3.75 -27.67 -2.79
C HIS A 273 2.89 -28.93 -2.60
N GLY A 274 3.29 -29.83 -1.70
CA GLY A 274 2.62 -31.12 -1.52
C GLY A 274 1.16 -30.99 -1.07
N GLN A 275 0.87 -30.07 -0.14
CA GLN A 275 -0.51 -29.82 0.31
C GLN A 275 -1.43 -29.29 -0.78
N HIS A 276 -0.91 -28.53 -1.75
CA HIS A 276 -1.70 -28.06 -2.89
C HIS A 276 -1.93 -29.19 -3.90
N GLN A 277 -0.89 -29.99 -4.19
CA GLN A 277 -0.99 -31.13 -5.12
C GLN A 277 -1.89 -32.24 -4.58
N TYR A 278 -1.90 -32.45 -3.26
CA TYR A 278 -2.63 -33.50 -2.58
C TYR A 278 -3.57 -32.93 -1.51
N HIS A 279 -4.43 -31.99 -1.91
CA HIS A 279 -5.32 -31.24 -1.02
C HIS A 279 -6.34 -32.09 -0.24
N ALA A 280 -6.59 -33.32 -0.69
CA ALA A 280 -7.32 -34.34 0.06
C ALA A 280 -6.63 -34.70 1.40
N VAL A 281 -5.35 -34.35 1.59
CA VAL A 281 -4.58 -34.59 2.81
C VAL A 281 -4.35 -33.28 3.56
N LYS A 282 -5.09 -33.10 4.65
CA LYS A 282 -4.94 -31.96 5.56
C LYS A 282 -3.98 -32.34 6.70
N TRP A 283 -2.68 -32.17 6.48
CA TRP A 283 -1.64 -32.46 7.48
C TRP A 283 -0.49 -31.46 7.42
N VAL A 284 -0.08 -30.97 8.59
CA VAL A 284 1.09 -30.09 8.77
C VAL A 284 2.13 -30.86 9.58
N PRO A 285 3.42 -30.81 9.21
CA PRO A 285 4.49 -31.43 9.99
C PRO A 285 4.47 -30.96 11.45
N PRO A 286 4.57 -31.87 12.44
CA PRO A 286 4.74 -31.46 13.83
C PRO A 286 6.06 -30.73 14.02
N THR A 287 6.11 -29.84 15.01
CA THR A 287 7.35 -29.17 15.39
C THR A 287 8.44 -30.20 15.72
N PRO A 288 9.68 -30.03 15.21
CA PRO A 288 10.80 -30.88 15.60
C PRO A 288 10.97 -30.96 17.12
N SER A 289 11.61 -32.03 17.60
CA SER A 289 11.84 -32.22 19.04
C SER A 289 12.62 -31.04 19.65
N ALA A 290 12.37 -30.72 20.92
CA ALA A 290 13.06 -29.62 21.61
C ALA A 290 14.60 -29.78 21.58
N ALA A 291 15.09 -31.02 21.58
CA ALA A 291 16.52 -31.35 21.47
C ALA A 291 17.18 -30.83 20.17
N MET A 292 16.40 -30.56 19.12
CA MET A 292 16.91 -29.97 17.87
C MET A 292 17.29 -28.49 18.02
N PHE A 293 16.64 -27.81 18.97
CA PHE A 293 16.81 -26.38 19.24
C PHE A 293 17.74 -26.10 20.42
N GLU A 294 18.27 -27.15 21.05
CA GLU A 294 19.23 -27.01 22.14
C GLU A 294 20.50 -26.31 21.65
N PRO A 295 20.95 -25.25 22.34
CA PRO A 295 22.15 -24.49 21.96
C PRO A 295 23.42 -25.31 22.21
N GLU A 296 24.22 -25.55 21.16
CA GLU A 296 25.54 -26.15 21.32
C GLU A 296 26.62 -25.06 21.42
N PHE A 297 27.18 -24.94 22.63
CA PHE A 297 28.28 -24.02 22.91
C PHE A 297 29.60 -24.54 22.35
N GLY A 298 30.41 -23.62 21.84
CA GLY A 298 31.76 -23.93 21.39
C GLY A 298 32.77 -24.10 22.52
N SER A 299 34.04 -24.27 22.17
CA SER A 299 35.14 -24.42 23.15
C SER A 299 35.59 -23.11 23.79
N HIS A 300 35.27 -21.95 23.19
CA HIS A 300 35.60 -20.62 23.70
C HIS A 300 34.38 -19.95 24.35
N ALA A 301 34.59 -19.28 25.49
CA ALA A 301 33.52 -18.64 26.26
C ALA A 301 32.78 -17.51 25.51
N ASP A 302 33.46 -16.91 24.52
CA ASP A 302 32.92 -15.81 23.71
C ASP A 302 32.22 -16.27 22.42
N TRP A 303 32.15 -17.57 22.16
CA TRP A 303 31.49 -18.08 20.96
C TRP A 303 29.98 -18.19 21.13
N LEU A 304 29.27 -17.83 20.06
CA LEU A 304 27.82 -17.93 19.99
C LEU A 304 27.36 -19.40 19.97
N PRO A 305 26.31 -19.75 20.72
CA PRO A 305 25.71 -21.06 20.60
C PRO A 305 25.05 -21.21 19.22
N VAL A 306 25.19 -22.39 18.61
CA VAL A 306 24.48 -22.74 17.38
C VAL A 306 23.59 -23.94 17.69
N PRO A 307 22.29 -23.90 17.38
CA PRO A 307 21.39 -25.01 17.67
C PRO A 307 21.78 -26.27 16.87
N ARG A 308 21.51 -27.44 17.44
CA ARG A 308 21.87 -28.73 16.86
C ARG A 308 21.40 -28.91 15.42
N PHE A 309 20.21 -28.43 15.06
CA PHE A 309 19.71 -28.54 13.68
C PHE A 309 20.58 -27.76 12.67
N LEU A 310 21.07 -26.57 13.01
CA LEU A 310 21.96 -25.79 12.14
C LEU A 310 23.32 -26.46 11.99
N ARG A 311 23.83 -27.09 13.04
CA ARG A 311 25.05 -27.88 12.97
C ARG A 311 24.88 -29.09 12.04
N LEU A 312 23.76 -29.80 12.10
CA LEU A 312 23.47 -30.93 11.21
C LEU A 312 23.34 -30.46 9.74
N LEU A 313 22.67 -29.33 9.51
CA LEU A 313 22.62 -28.70 8.18
C LEU A 313 24.01 -28.30 7.67
N HIS A 314 24.82 -27.67 8.53
CA HIS A 314 26.21 -27.30 8.23
C HIS A 314 27.03 -28.53 7.87
N GLY A 315 26.91 -29.64 8.62
CA GLY A 315 27.60 -30.90 8.33
C GLY A 315 27.25 -31.52 6.97
N GLU A 316 26.03 -31.32 6.47
CA GLU A 316 25.56 -31.86 5.18
C GLU A 316 25.66 -30.87 4.00
N ARG A 317 26.01 -29.59 4.23
CA ARG A 317 26.05 -28.54 3.21
C ARG A 317 27.44 -27.95 3.01
N ARG A 318 28.07 -28.29 1.88
CA ARG A 318 29.40 -27.75 1.51
C ARG A 318 29.41 -26.25 1.30
N ASP A 319 28.33 -25.70 0.74
CA ASP A 319 28.16 -24.26 0.53
C ASP A 319 28.09 -23.51 1.86
N LEU A 320 27.35 -24.06 2.85
CA LEU A 320 27.29 -23.47 4.19
C LEU A 320 28.63 -23.60 4.93
N GLN A 321 29.36 -24.71 4.77
CA GLN A 321 30.72 -24.89 5.30
C GLN A 321 31.72 -23.87 4.72
N GLN A 322 31.59 -23.53 3.44
CA GLN A 322 32.44 -22.53 2.80
C GLN A 322 32.07 -21.10 3.23
N LEU A 323 30.79 -20.85 3.47
CA LEU A 323 30.29 -19.55 3.91
C LEU A 323 30.69 -19.24 5.36
N CYS A 324 30.61 -20.22 6.26
CA CYS A 324 30.84 -20.01 7.68
C CYS A 324 31.55 -21.19 8.36
N SER A 325 32.60 -20.89 9.12
CA SER A 325 33.24 -21.84 10.03
C SER A 325 32.55 -21.84 11.39
N LEU A 326 32.27 -23.01 11.96
CA LEU A 326 31.74 -23.10 13.33
C LEU A 326 32.84 -23.03 14.41
N ASP A 327 34.09 -22.76 14.01
CA ASP A 327 35.26 -22.66 14.89
C ASP A 327 35.73 -21.21 15.11
N SER A 328 34.87 -20.22 14.84
CA SER A 328 35.14 -18.80 15.14
C SER A 328 33.86 -18.05 15.55
N PHE A 329 34.01 -16.89 16.21
CA PHE A 329 32.87 -16.05 16.58
C PHE A 329 32.13 -15.54 15.32
N THR A 330 32.87 -14.95 14.38
CA THR A 330 32.35 -14.41 13.12
C THR A 330 31.69 -15.47 12.26
N GLY A 331 32.24 -16.69 12.24
CA GLY A 331 31.66 -17.79 11.46
C GLY A 331 30.37 -18.33 12.08
N ARG A 332 30.30 -18.50 13.40
CA ARG A 332 29.04 -18.82 14.09
C ARG A 332 27.98 -17.75 13.89
N LEU A 333 28.38 -16.47 13.96
CA LEU A 333 27.49 -15.34 13.70
C LEU A 333 26.96 -15.33 12.25
N LYS A 334 27.82 -15.64 11.26
CA LYS A 334 27.42 -15.81 9.86
C LYS A 334 26.47 -16.99 9.66
N CYS A 335 26.67 -18.10 10.39
CA CYS A 335 25.77 -19.25 10.34
C CYS A 335 24.35 -18.89 10.83
N LEU A 336 24.26 -18.15 11.94
CA LEU A 336 23.00 -17.62 12.45
C LEU A 336 22.38 -16.61 11.48
N SER A 337 23.18 -15.69 10.93
CA SER A 337 22.72 -14.68 9.97
C SER A 337 22.18 -15.32 8.68
N TRP A 338 22.85 -16.35 8.16
CA TRP A 338 22.38 -17.14 7.02
C TRP A 338 21.02 -17.80 7.28
N TRP A 339 20.77 -18.27 8.51
CA TRP A 339 19.47 -18.85 8.85
C TRP A 339 18.34 -17.83 8.74
N ILE A 340 18.56 -16.61 9.26
CA ILE A 340 17.60 -15.50 9.17
C ILE A 340 17.35 -15.13 7.71
N GLU A 341 18.41 -15.00 6.92
CA GLU A 341 18.31 -14.46 5.56
C GLU A 341 17.79 -15.48 4.54
N HIS A 342 18.13 -16.75 4.71
CA HIS A 342 17.89 -17.77 3.70
C HIS A 342 17.35 -19.07 4.28
N GLY A 343 17.84 -19.50 5.44
CA GLY A 343 17.53 -20.80 6.01
C GLY A 343 16.04 -21.00 6.34
N GLN A 344 15.40 -20.00 6.94
CA GLN A 344 13.96 -20.03 7.26
C GLN A 344 13.08 -20.19 6.01
N HIS A 345 13.47 -19.55 4.90
CA HIS A 345 12.77 -19.67 3.63
C HIS A 345 13.04 -21.00 2.93
N GLN A 346 14.27 -21.52 2.99
CA GLN A 346 14.62 -22.79 2.36
C GLN A 346 14.07 -24.00 3.12
N TYR A 347 13.76 -23.84 4.41
CA TYR A 347 13.33 -24.92 5.29
C TYR A 347 12.14 -24.52 6.17
N PRO A 348 10.97 -24.19 5.60
CA PRO A 348 9.76 -23.81 6.34
C PRO A 348 9.27 -24.88 7.33
N ALA A 349 9.72 -26.13 7.21
CA ALA A 349 9.44 -27.17 8.19
C ALA A 349 10.11 -26.93 9.57
N ILE A 350 11.08 -26.02 9.68
CA ILE A 350 11.63 -25.56 10.96
C ILE A 350 11.11 -24.16 11.27
N ASN A 351 10.18 -24.07 12.20
CA ASN A 351 9.78 -22.79 12.78
C ASN A 351 10.69 -22.44 13.97
N TRP A 352 11.87 -21.86 13.68
CA TRP A 352 12.80 -21.40 14.70
C TRP A 352 13.23 -19.95 14.45
N GLY A 353 12.82 -19.08 15.37
CA GLY A 353 13.37 -17.73 15.50
C GLY A 353 14.66 -17.76 16.33
N ILE A 354 15.62 -16.93 15.95
CA ILE A 354 16.86 -16.81 16.70
C ILE A 354 16.54 -16.13 18.04
N PRO A 355 16.87 -16.74 19.20
CA PRO A 355 16.71 -16.08 20.49
C PRO A 355 17.61 -14.84 20.56
N PRO A 356 17.28 -13.85 21.40
CA PRO A 356 18.12 -12.67 21.56
C PRO A 356 19.55 -13.10 21.90
N LEU A 357 20.52 -12.52 21.18
CA LEU A 357 21.93 -12.77 21.44
C LEU A 357 22.28 -12.35 22.89
N PRO A 358 23.29 -12.96 23.52
CA PRO A 358 23.62 -12.66 24.91
C PRO A 358 23.87 -11.15 25.14
N ASP A 359 23.21 -10.56 26.14
CA ASP A 359 23.34 -9.13 26.50
C ASP A 359 24.80 -8.70 26.72
N SER A 360 25.65 -9.64 27.12
CA SER A 360 27.09 -9.40 27.31
C SER A 360 27.82 -8.95 26.04
N LEU A 361 27.28 -9.22 24.85
CA LEU A 361 27.82 -8.77 23.56
C LEU A 361 27.51 -7.29 23.28
N PHE A 362 26.40 -6.80 23.81
CA PHE A 362 25.95 -5.42 23.64
C PHE A 362 26.42 -4.50 24.76
N LYS A 363 27.04 -5.05 25.82
CA LYS A 363 27.71 -4.25 26.85
C LYS A 363 28.82 -3.43 26.22
N MET A 364 28.78 -2.13 26.47
CA MET A 364 29.84 -1.19 26.07
C MET A 364 31.14 -1.51 26.80
N GLU A 365 32.29 -1.28 26.15
CA GLU A 365 33.60 -1.33 26.78
C GLU A 365 33.63 -0.56 28.12
N ALA A 366 34.32 -1.09 29.13
CA ALA A 366 34.53 -0.37 30.39
C ALA A 366 35.34 0.89 30.09
N GLY A 367 34.73 2.07 30.29
CA GLY A 367 35.26 3.37 29.89
C GLY A 367 36.48 3.81 30.70
N GLU A 368 37.62 3.16 30.51
CA GLU A 368 38.89 3.70 30.91
C GLU A 368 39.29 4.76 29.87
N GLN A 369 39.03 6.03 30.23
CA GLN A 369 39.58 7.30 29.69
C GLN A 369 38.61 8.29 29.02
N GLY A 370 37.31 8.00 28.82
CA GLY A 370 36.31 9.02 28.43
C GLY A 370 36.64 9.91 27.22
N ALA A 371 37.66 9.55 26.43
CA ALA A 371 38.25 10.34 25.36
C ALA A 371 37.97 9.76 23.98
N LEU A 372 37.38 8.56 23.91
CA LEU A 372 37.09 7.83 22.68
C LEU A 372 35.65 7.31 22.68
N PRO A 373 35.00 7.19 21.51
CA PRO A 373 33.66 6.59 21.41
C PRO A 373 33.69 5.15 21.95
N LEU A 374 32.71 4.80 22.77
CA LEU A 374 32.60 3.43 23.30
C LEU A 374 32.11 2.48 22.20
N LEU A 375 32.63 1.26 22.18
CA LEU A 375 32.17 0.20 21.29
C LEU A 375 31.42 -0.88 22.09
N PRO A 376 30.31 -1.43 21.58
CA PRO A 376 29.75 -2.66 22.13
C PRO A 376 30.72 -3.82 21.92
N ARG A 377 30.77 -4.76 22.88
CA ARG A 377 31.75 -5.86 22.91
C ARG A 377 31.82 -6.69 21.62
N PHE A 378 30.73 -6.82 20.86
CA PHE A 378 30.74 -7.56 19.60
C PHE A 378 31.61 -6.91 18.51
N LEU A 379 31.75 -5.58 18.47
CA LEU A 379 32.54 -4.90 17.43
C LEU A 379 34.04 -5.21 17.56
N PRO A 380 34.67 -5.12 18.74
CA PRO A 380 36.04 -5.60 18.94
C PRO A 380 36.22 -7.09 18.64
N LEU A 381 35.23 -7.95 18.93
CA LEU A 381 35.28 -9.38 18.60
C LEU A 381 35.32 -9.61 17.08
N ILE A 382 34.53 -8.85 16.31
CA ILE A 382 34.57 -8.89 14.84
C ILE A 382 35.90 -8.35 14.33
N TRP A 383 36.37 -7.21 14.86
CA TRP A 383 37.64 -6.60 14.49
C TRP A 383 38.82 -7.55 14.74
N ASN A 384 38.85 -8.27 15.88
CA ASN A 384 39.91 -9.23 16.21
C ASN A 384 40.00 -10.42 15.24
N GLU A 385 38.90 -10.83 14.62
CA GLU A 385 38.85 -11.96 13.68
C GLU A 385 38.91 -11.53 12.19
N ARG A 386 38.97 -10.22 11.89
CA ARG A 386 38.91 -9.66 10.52
C ARG A 386 40.16 -8.85 10.17
N PRO A 387 41.14 -9.44 9.47
CA PRO A 387 42.38 -8.74 9.08
C PRO A 387 42.16 -7.50 8.21
N ASP A 388 41.11 -7.50 7.39
CA ASP A 388 40.72 -6.37 6.53
C ASP A 388 40.24 -5.14 7.35
N LEU A 389 39.52 -5.38 8.45
CA LEU A 389 39.08 -4.32 9.36
C LEU A 389 40.23 -3.80 10.23
N GLN A 390 41.14 -4.69 10.65
CA GLN A 390 42.37 -4.31 11.37
C GLN A 390 43.28 -3.40 10.55
N ALA A 391 43.37 -3.64 9.24
CA ALA A 391 44.14 -2.79 8.33
C ALA A 391 43.49 -1.42 8.07
N SER A 392 42.16 -1.33 8.24
CA SER A 392 41.37 -0.14 7.86
C SER A 392 41.06 0.79 9.03
N PHE A 393 41.02 0.28 10.27
CA PHE A 393 40.59 1.03 11.45
C PHE A 393 41.52 0.83 12.65
N ASN A 394 42.13 1.91 13.12
CA ASN A 394 42.84 1.97 14.39
C ASN A 394 41.88 2.34 15.52
N LEU A 395 41.55 1.36 16.37
CA LEU A 395 40.65 1.55 17.52
C LEU A 395 41.24 2.43 18.65
N SER A 396 42.41 3.05 18.48
CA SER A 396 42.96 4.04 19.42
C SER A 396 42.77 5.50 18.99
N SER A 397 42.30 5.76 17.77
CA SER A 397 41.98 7.12 17.28
C SER A 397 40.50 7.43 17.42
N PHE A 398 40.16 8.69 17.76
CA PHE A 398 38.78 9.14 17.86
C PHE A 398 38.07 9.05 16.51
N ARG A 399 38.70 9.61 15.46
CA ARG A 399 38.19 9.58 14.09
C ARG A 399 37.99 8.16 13.57
N GLU A 400 38.97 7.27 13.77
CA GLU A 400 38.91 5.92 13.20
C GLU A 400 37.95 4.99 13.95
N ARG A 401 37.73 5.20 15.25
CA ARG A 401 36.62 4.54 15.97
C ARG A 401 35.25 4.97 15.42
N LEU A 402 35.03 6.27 15.17
CA LEU A 402 33.78 6.73 14.54
C LEU A 402 33.60 6.18 13.13
N ALA A 403 34.68 6.10 12.35
CA ALA A 403 34.66 5.48 11.03
C ALA A 403 34.32 3.98 11.10
N PHE A 404 34.79 3.28 12.13
CA PHE A 404 34.45 1.87 12.33
C PHE A 404 32.97 1.66 12.73
N ILE A 405 32.42 2.53 13.58
CA ILE A 405 30.98 2.56 13.87
C ILE A 405 30.17 2.84 12.59
N SER A 406 30.63 3.79 11.76
CA SER A 406 29.99 4.11 10.48
C SER A 406 30.09 2.95 9.48
N TRP A 407 31.19 2.18 9.49
CA TRP A 407 31.32 0.97 8.69
C TRP A 407 30.29 -0.08 9.14
N TRP A 408 30.03 -0.21 10.44
CA TRP A 408 29.00 -1.11 10.93
C TRP A 408 27.62 -0.75 10.37
N GLU A 409 27.24 0.53 10.39
CA GLU A 409 25.95 0.99 9.84
C GLU A 409 25.84 0.71 8.33
N LYS A 410 26.91 0.98 7.58
CA LYS A 410 26.90 0.89 6.12
C LYS A 410 27.02 -0.54 5.60
N HIS A 411 27.76 -1.39 6.32
CA HIS A 411 28.17 -2.71 5.81
C HIS A 411 28.00 -3.80 6.85
N GLY A 412 28.43 -3.57 8.10
CA GLY A 412 28.39 -4.57 9.17
C GLY A 412 27.01 -5.17 9.42
N HIS A 413 25.97 -4.34 9.49
CA HIS A 413 24.59 -4.81 9.69
C HIS A 413 24.12 -5.76 8.58
N SER A 414 24.51 -5.51 7.33
CA SER A 414 24.19 -6.38 6.18
C SER A 414 25.03 -7.66 6.15
N GLU A 415 26.26 -7.63 6.67
CA GLU A 415 27.10 -8.83 6.75
C GLU A 415 26.70 -9.76 7.90
N TYR A 416 26.08 -9.22 8.95
CA TYR A 416 25.82 -9.92 10.21
C TYR A 416 24.39 -9.67 10.72
N HIS A 417 23.38 -10.04 9.93
CA HIS A 417 21.95 -9.88 10.21
C HIS A 417 21.48 -10.38 11.59
N ALA A 418 22.20 -11.32 12.22
CA ALA A 418 21.86 -11.78 13.57
C ALA A 418 22.10 -10.73 14.67
N ILE A 419 22.89 -9.69 14.42
CA ILE A 419 23.07 -8.56 15.35
C ILE A 419 22.13 -7.42 14.97
N GLN A 420 21.10 -7.22 15.79
CA GLN A 420 20.24 -6.05 15.70
C GLN A 420 20.74 -4.98 16.66
N TRP A 421 21.73 -4.20 16.22
CA TRP A 421 22.26 -3.05 16.96
C TRP A 421 22.45 -1.87 16.04
N SER A 422 21.97 -0.71 16.47
CA SER A 422 22.10 0.56 15.77
C SER A 422 22.90 1.56 16.62
N PRO A 423 23.82 2.34 16.04
CA PRO A 423 24.52 3.39 16.78
C PRO A 423 23.61 4.48 17.37
N THR A 424 22.35 4.62 16.92
CA THR A 424 21.36 5.50 17.58
C THR A 424 21.12 5.12 19.05
N ASP A 425 21.40 3.88 19.45
CA ASP A 425 21.34 3.45 20.85
C ASP A 425 22.42 4.12 21.74
N LEU A 426 23.41 4.80 21.15
CA LEU A 426 24.38 5.63 21.88
C LEU A 426 23.79 6.97 22.35
N ALA A 427 22.70 7.44 21.74
CA ALA A 427 22.06 8.72 22.04
C ALA A 427 20.84 8.58 22.97
N GLU A 428 20.17 7.42 22.98
CA GLU A 428 18.96 7.18 23.77
C GLU A 428 19.23 6.29 24.99
N ALA A 429 19.77 6.89 26.07
CA ALA A 429 19.51 6.35 27.39
C ALA A 429 18.04 6.64 27.73
N ARG A 430 17.15 5.64 27.53
CA ARG A 430 15.74 5.70 27.91
C ARG A 430 15.60 6.15 29.36
N GLU A 431 14.84 7.21 29.60
CA GLU A 431 14.42 7.61 30.96
C GLU A 431 13.68 6.44 31.62
N GLY A 432 14.29 5.77 32.59
CA GLY A 432 13.61 4.79 33.43
C GLY A 432 14.43 3.60 33.94
N GLU A 433 15.56 3.26 33.33
CA GLU A 433 16.43 2.18 33.83
C GLU A 433 17.67 2.74 34.52
N SER A 434 17.92 2.32 35.76
CA SER A 434 19.06 2.74 36.58
C SER A 434 20.39 2.11 36.12
N VAL A 435 20.68 2.17 34.83
CA VAL A 435 22.02 1.94 34.31
C VAL A 435 22.73 3.28 34.43
N GLN A 436 23.76 3.35 35.28
CA GLN A 436 24.61 4.54 35.38
C GLN A 436 24.97 4.98 33.95
N PRO A 437 24.81 6.27 33.59
CA PRO A 437 25.08 6.71 32.25
C PRO A 437 26.52 6.30 31.94
N ALA A 438 26.66 5.40 30.96
CA ALA A 438 27.94 5.17 30.34
C ALA A 438 28.43 6.52 29.79
N THR A 439 29.65 6.56 29.34
CA THR A 439 30.43 7.76 29.16
C THR A 439 30.11 8.67 27.94
N PRO A 440 28.94 8.64 27.22
CA PRO A 440 28.64 9.66 26.18
C PRO A 440 28.46 11.10 26.67
N ALA A 441 27.96 11.34 27.89
CA ALA A 441 27.63 12.70 28.35
C ALA A 441 28.84 13.66 28.33
N LEU A 442 30.02 13.18 28.73
CA LEU A 442 31.26 13.98 28.76
C LEU A 442 31.70 14.44 27.36
N MET A 443 31.37 13.71 26.29
CA MET A 443 31.79 14.09 24.92
C MET A 443 31.06 15.33 24.41
N PHE A 444 29.81 15.51 24.84
CA PHE A 444 28.94 16.62 24.44
C PHE A 444 28.92 17.77 25.46
N GLU A 445 29.62 17.63 26.58
CA GLU A 445 29.73 18.69 27.59
C GLU A 445 30.39 19.94 26.98
N PRO A 446 29.74 21.12 27.09
CA PRO A 446 30.25 22.37 26.55
C PRO A 446 31.43 22.89 27.38
N GLU A 447 32.58 23.13 26.74
CA GLU A 447 33.71 23.82 27.36
C GLU A 447 33.72 25.31 26.98
N TRP A 448 33.32 26.16 27.93
CA TRP A 448 33.23 27.62 27.78
C TRP A 448 34.60 28.32 27.74
N GLY A 449 35.67 27.64 28.16
CA GLY A 449 37.00 28.24 28.33
C GLY A 449 37.04 29.30 29.43
N THR A 450 37.97 30.26 29.37
CA THR A 450 38.28 31.16 30.49
C THR A 450 37.78 32.59 30.33
N HIS A 451 37.35 33.00 29.13
CA HIS A 451 36.86 34.35 28.85
C HIS A 451 35.32 34.40 28.89
N ALA A 452 34.75 35.46 29.47
CA ALA A 452 33.30 35.58 29.68
C ALA A 452 32.48 35.63 28.37
N ASP A 453 33.09 36.12 27.29
CA ASP A 453 32.45 36.23 25.97
C ASP A 453 32.69 35.01 25.06
N TRP A 454 33.36 33.96 25.51
CA TRP A 454 33.66 32.81 24.65
C TRP A 454 32.48 31.86 24.46
N LEU A 455 32.39 31.31 23.24
CA LEU A 455 31.40 30.32 22.88
C LEU A 455 31.79 28.92 23.38
N PRO A 456 30.81 28.10 23.79
CA PRO A 456 31.06 26.74 24.20
C PRO A 456 31.44 25.87 23.00
N VAL A 457 32.56 25.16 23.10
CA VAL A 457 32.93 24.13 22.13
C VAL A 457 32.89 22.77 22.85
N PRO A 458 32.07 21.81 22.40
CA PRO A 458 31.99 20.50 23.03
C PRO A 458 33.29 19.72 22.87
N ARG A 459 33.57 18.81 23.81
CA ARG A 459 34.83 18.04 23.83
C ARG A 459 35.10 17.28 22.54
N PHE A 460 34.07 16.70 21.92
CA PHE A 460 34.25 15.97 20.66
C PHE A 460 34.77 16.88 19.53
N LEU A 461 34.29 18.14 19.42
CA LEU A 461 34.78 19.09 18.42
C LEU A 461 36.24 19.47 18.69
N ARG A 462 36.65 19.54 19.95
CA ARG A 462 38.04 19.77 20.34
C ARG A 462 38.94 18.59 19.98
N LEU A 463 38.48 17.36 20.16
CA LEU A 463 39.22 16.15 19.76
C LEU A 463 39.37 16.09 18.24
N LEU A 464 38.29 16.40 17.49
CA LEU A 464 38.34 16.52 16.04
C LEU A 464 39.31 17.62 15.59
N HIS A 465 39.26 18.79 16.23
CA HIS A 465 40.21 19.90 15.99
C HIS A 465 41.66 19.46 16.27
N GLY A 466 41.91 18.72 17.35
CA GLY A 466 43.24 18.20 17.70
C GLY A 466 43.81 17.19 16.69
N GLU A 467 42.95 16.38 16.05
CA GLU A 467 43.34 15.38 15.04
C GLU A 467 43.38 15.95 13.59
N ARG A 468 42.85 17.15 13.34
CA ARG A 468 42.68 17.74 12.00
C ARG A 468 43.42 19.05 11.80
N GLN A 469 44.48 18.99 11.00
CA GLN A 469 45.26 20.18 10.65
C GLN A 469 44.42 21.23 9.90
N ASP A 470 43.51 20.82 9.03
CA ASP A 470 42.66 21.75 8.26
C ASP A 470 41.68 22.52 9.16
N LEU A 471 41.16 21.90 10.23
CA LEU A 471 40.35 22.61 11.23
C LEU A 471 41.17 23.56 12.09
N GLN A 472 42.41 23.20 12.42
CA GLN A 472 43.34 24.07 13.14
C GLN A 472 43.68 25.33 12.34
N GLU A 473 43.86 25.19 11.03
CA GLU A 473 44.10 26.30 10.11
C GLU A 473 42.84 27.15 9.89
N LEU A 474 41.65 26.54 9.88
CA LEU A 474 40.37 27.23 9.69
C LEU A 474 39.95 28.05 10.91
N CYS A 475 40.16 27.51 12.13
CA CYS A 475 39.66 28.12 13.35
C CYS A 475 40.59 27.96 14.55
N SER A 476 40.88 29.07 15.24
CA SER A 476 41.55 29.07 16.54
C SER A 476 40.52 28.98 17.66
N LEU A 477 40.70 28.04 18.60
CA LEU A 477 39.81 27.92 19.75
C LEU A 477 40.12 28.94 20.88
N ASP A 478 41.06 29.85 20.65
CA ASP A 478 41.49 30.88 21.62
C ASP A 478 40.85 32.26 21.37
N THR A 479 39.98 32.40 20.37
CA THR A 479 39.25 33.65 20.05
C THR A 479 37.75 33.42 19.91
N PHE A 480 36.94 34.47 20.06
CA PHE A 480 35.48 34.37 19.86
C PHE A 480 35.14 33.98 18.42
N THR A 481 35.71 34.69 17.44
CA THR A 481 35.52 34.46 16.01
C THR A 481 35.99 33.07 15.58
N GLY A 482 37.09 32.57 16.14
CA GLY A 482 37.58 31.23 15.83
C GLY A 482 36.69 30.13 16.42
N ARG A 483 36.23 30.26 17.67
CA ARG A 483 35.22 29.34 18.23
C ARG A 483 33.92 29.37 17.42
N LEU A 484 33.49 30.55 16.99
CA LEU A 484 32.31 30.71 16.15
C LEU A 484 32.47 30.06 14.76
N LYS A 485 33.67 30.15 14.15
CA LYS A 485 34.01 29.44 12.92
C LYS A 485 34.04 27.92 13.10
N CYS A 486 34.53 27.43 14.23
CA CYS A 486 34.50 25.99 14.56
C CYS A 486 33.06 25.46 14.63
N LEU A 487 32.18 26.23 15.28
CA LEU A 487 30.75 25.94 15.35
C LEU A 487 30.05 26.03 13.98
N SER A 488 30.38 27.04 13.18
CA SER A 488 29.82 27.22 11.83
C SER A 488 30.25 26.09 10.89
N TRP A 489 31.52 25.69 10.95
CA TRP A 489 32.03 24.52 10.24
C TRP A 489 31.29 23.24 10.62
N TRP A 490 30.93 23.06 11.90
CA TRP A 490 30.15 21.90 12.32
C TRP A 490 28.79 21.83 11.63
N ILE A 491 28.09 22.97 11.52
CA ILE A 491 26.80 23.07 10.82
C ILE A 491 26.95 22.80 9.33
N GLU A 492 27.94 23.42 8.68
CA GLU A 492 28.09 23.37 7.22
C GLU A 492 28.63 22.02 6.73
N HIS A 493 29.51 21.41 7.51
CA HIS A 493 30.32 20.29 7.05
C HIS A 493 30.43 19.16 8.07
N GLY A 494 30.57 19.48 9.35
CA GLY A 494 30.82 18.50 10.40
C GLY A 494 29.70 17.45 10.54
N GLN A 495 28.44 17.88 10.54
CA GLN A 495 27.28 16.97 10.64
C GLN A 495 27.22 15.96 9.48
N GLN A 496 27.58 16.38 8.26
CA GLN A 496 27.61 15.49 7.09
C GLN A 496 28.82 14.54 7.12
N GLN A 497 29.98 15.03 7.58
CA GLN A 497 31.20 14.24 7.63
C GLN A 497 31.20 13.22 8.77
N TYR A 498 30.47 13.48 9.85
CA TYR A 498 30.39 12.64 11.05
C TYR A 498 28.94 12.36 11.46
N PRO A 499 28.17 11.62 10.65
CA PRO A 499 26.74 11.38 10.90
C PRO A 499 26.47 10.58 12.19
N ALA A 500 27.46 9.83 12.70
CA ALA A 500 27.35 9.12 13.97
C ALA A 500 27.28 10.05 15.20
N LEU A 501 27.63 11.34 15.05
CA LEU A 501 27.62 12.33 16.12
C LEU A 501 26.39 13.25 15.98
N HIS A 502 25.38 12.99 16.79
CA HIS A 502 24.16 13.80 16.84
C HIS A 502 24.31 14.94 17.85
N TRP A 503 24.87 16.06 17.40
CA TRP A 503 24.97 17.26 18.22
C TRP A 503 24.46 18.49 17.47
N VAL A 504 23.50 19.16 18.10
CA VAL A 504 22.98 20.46 17.66
C VAL A 504 23.57 21.51 18.59
N ILE A 505 23.98 22.63 18.01
CA ILE A 505 24.47 23.76 18.79
C ILE A 505 23.35 24.21 19.73
N PRO A 506 23.59 24.26 21.06
CA PRO A 506 22.60 24.78 21.99
C PRO A 506 22.30 26.26 21.67
N PRO A 507 21.14 26.79 22.12
CA PRO A 507 20.84 28.20 21.97
C PRO A 507 22.01 29.04 22.48
N LEU A 508 22.52 29.90 21.61
CA LEU A 508 23.59 30.82 21.99
C LEU A 508 23.06 31.80 23.06
N PRO A 509 23.90 32.24 24.02
CA PRO A 509 23.44 33.12 25.10
C PRO A 509 22.71 34.36 24.58
N ASP A 510 21.54 34.67 25.14
CA ASP A 510 20.73 35.86 24.77
C ASP A 510 21.52 37.17 24.88
N THR A 511 22.51 37.21 25.76
CA THR A 511 23.43 38.35 25.93
C THR A 511 24.20 38.69 24.66
N LEU A 512 24.42 37.74 23.76
CA LEU A 512 25.06 37.98 22.46
C LEU A 512 24.15 38.73 21.49
N PHE A 513 22.84 38.60 21.64
CA PHE A 513 21.83 39.24 20.79
C PHE A 513 21.30 40.54 21.39
N ALA A 514 21.68 40.86 22.62
CA ALA A 514 21.34 42.12 23.25
C ALA A 514 21.89 43.29 22.42
N GLY A 515 21.02 44.26 22.11
CA GLY A 515 21.38 45.46 21.37
C GLY A 515 22.19 46.42 22.23
N GLU A 516 23.43 46.70 21.84
CA GLU A 516 24.27 47.68 22.50
C GLU A 516 24.14 49.03 21.78
N ALA A 517 23.81 50.09 22.52
CA ALA A 517 23.77 51.45 21.98
C ALA A 517 25.20 51.97 21.75
N GLY A 518 25.42 52.77 20.70
CA GLY A 518 26.70 53.47 20.55
C GLY A 518 26.90 54.57 21.61
N GLU A 519 28.11 55.14 21.69
CA GLU A 519 28.53 56.08 22.76
C GLU A 519 27.60 57.28 23.01
N GLN A 520 26.73 57.63 22.03
CA GLN A 520 25.82 58.78 22.10
C GLN A 520 24.32 58.39 22.23
N GLY A 521 23.96 57.11 22.38
CA GLY A 521 22.58 56.66 22.61
C GLY A 521 21.58 56.91 21.47
N ALA A 522 22.04 57.44 20.34
CA ALA A 522 21.23 57.85 19.19
C ALA A 522 21.30 56.91 17.98
N LEU A 523 22.17 55.88 18.06
CA LEU A 523 22.54 55.01 16.93
C LEU A 523 21.72 53.70 16.93
N PRO A 524 21.52 53.05 15.77
CA PRO A 524 20.78 51.78 15.67
C PRO A 524 21.42 50.72 16.56
N LEU A 525 20.63 49.96 17.32
CA LEU A 525 21.18 48.95 18.23
C LEU A 525 21.99 47.91 17.45
N LEU A 526 23.21 47.62 17.91
CA LEU A 526 24.06 46.61 17.31
C LEU A 526 24.10 45.42 18.27
N PRO A 527 23.72 44.20 17.83
CA PRO A 527 23.89 43.02 18.66
C PRO A 527 25.34 42.86 19.14
N ARG A 528 25.53 42.50 20.41
CA ARG A 528 26.85 42.29 21.01
C ARG A 528 27.75 41.35 20.18
N PHE A 529 27.20 40.31 19.54
CA PHE A 529 28.00 39.41 18.72
C PHE A 529 28.68 40.12 17.53
N LEU A 530 28.02 41.09 16.90
CA LEU A 530 28.61 41.87 15.80
C LEU A 530 29.75 42.75 16.31
N GLN A 531 29.62 43.29 17.52
CA GLN A 531 30.67 44.06 18.16
C GLN A 531 31.88 43.18 18.54
N LEU A 532 31.64 41.96 19.02
CA LEU A 532 32.72 40.98 19.27
C LEU A 532 33.44 40.58 17.98
N ILE A 533 32.71 40.37 16.87
CA ILE A 533 33.30 40.13 15.55
C ILE A 533 34.15 41.34 15.12
N TRP A 534 33.61 42.55 15.22
CA TRP A 534 34.33 43.78 14.87
C TRP A 534 35.60 43.96 15.72
N ASN A 535 35.55 43.70 17.03
CA ASN A 535 36.71 43.80 17.93
C ASN A 535 37.87 42.84 17.56
N GLU A 536 37.57 41.68 16.97
CA GLU A 536 38.57 40.68 16.58
C GLU A 536 38.97 40.73 15.11
N ARG A 537 38.37 41.60 14.29
CA ARG A 537 38.58 41.69 12.83
C ARG A 537 39.16 43.04 12.39
N PRO A 538 40.48 43.15 12.23
CA PRO A 538 41.13 44.41 11.82
C PRO A 538 40.65 44.95 10.47
N ASP A 539 40.25 44.08 9.54
CA ASP A 539 39.71 44.44 8.23
C ASP A 539 38.33 45.12 8.34
N LEU A 540 37.47 44.66 9.27
CA LEU A 540 36.17 45.29 9.54
C LEU A 540 36.34 46.60 10.33
N GLN A 541 37.30 46.67 11.24
CA GLN A 541 37.66 47.92 11.95
C GLN A 541 38.16 49.01 11.01
N ALA A 542 38.94 48.64 9.99
CA ALA A 542 39.42 49.57 8.99
C ALA A 542 38.31 50.06 8.05
N SER A 543 37.23 49.30 7.90
CA SER A 543 36.16 49.54 6.92
C SER A 543 34.93 50.23 7.53
N PHE A 544 34.68 50.07 8.83
CA PHE A 544 33.47 50.57 9.49
C PHE A 544 33.79 51.22 10.84
N ASN A 545 33.48 52.52 10.96
CA ASN A 545 33.46 53.27 12.21
C ASN A 545 32.07 53.15 12.88
N LEU A 546 31.99 52.34 13.94
CA LEU A 546 30.72 52.07 14.65
C LEU A 546 30.13 53.29 15.40
N ASN A 547 30.84 54.42 15.45
CA ASN A 547 30.35 55.69 15.98
C ASN A 547 29.63 56.56 14.93
N SER A 548 29.68 56.18 13.65
CA SER A 548 28.93 56.80 12.55
C SER A 548 27.64 56.01 12.28
N PHE A 549 26.51 56.70 12.16
CA PHE A 549 25.22 56.08 11.82
C PHE A 549 25.29 55.40 10.45
N SER A 550 25.85 56.10 9.45
CA SER A 550 25.94 55.57 8.08
C SER A 550 26.85 54.34 7.99
N GLU A 551 28.00 54.35 8.68
CA GLU A 551 28.94 53.22 8.63
C GLU A 551 28.48 52.04 9.49
N ARG A 552 27.73 52.30 10.56
CA ARG A 552 27.07 51.26 11.37
C ARG A 552 25.96 50.56 10.59
N LEU A 553 25.16 51.28 9.81
CA LEU A 553 24.23 50.67 8.84
C LEU A 553 24.98 49.88 7.77
N GLY A 554 26.11 50.39 7.28
CA GLY A 554 27.00 49.68 6.37
C GLY A 554 27.51 48.35 6.94
N PHE A 555 27.85 48.32 8.24
CA PHE A 555 28.29 47.10 8.91
C PHE A 555 27.17 46.07 9.08
N ILE A 556 25.96 46.50 9.43
CA ILE A 556 24.79 45.61 9.47
C ILE A 556 24.46 45.08 8.06
N SER A 557 24.60 45.92 7.03
CA SER A 557 24.46 45.49 5.63
C SER A 557 25.53 44.48 5.22
N TRP A 558 26.79 44.65 5.65
CA TRP A 558 27.84 43.66 5.44
C TRP A 558 27.50 42.32 6.11
N TRP A 559 26.95 42.36 7.33
CA TRP A 559 26.50 41.13 7.99
C TRP A 559 25.44 40.41 7.14
N ASP A 560 24.41 41.13 6.70
CA ASP A 560 23.33 40.55 5.90
C ASP A 560 23.84 39.99 4.55
N GLN A 561 24.77 40.68 3.90
CA GLN A 561 25.27 40.27 2.57
C GLN A 561 26.37 39.20 2.61
N HIS A 562 27.20 39.18 3.66
CA HIS A 562 28.43 38.38 3.69
C HIS A 562 28.67 37.71 5.06
N GLY A 563 28.43 38.42 6.16
CA GLY A 563 28.72 37.90 7.51
C GLY A 563 27.93 36.65 7.88
N ARG A 564 26.68 36.52 7.44
CA ARG A 564 25.85 35.32 7.68
C ARG A 564 26.44 34.05 7.06
N ASP A 565 27.06 34.17 5.89
CA ASP A 565 27.69 33.05 5.20
C ASP A 565 29.03 32.70 5.85
N GLU A 566 29.75 33.69 6.40
CA GLU A 566 31.01 33.45 7.11
C GLU A 566 30.81 32.83 8.52
N TYR A 567 29.65 33.09 9.14
CA TYR A 567 29.34 32.70 10.53
C TYR A 567 27.96 32.07 10.66
N SER A 568 27.71 30.97 9.95
CA SER A 568 26.41 30.28 9.88
C SER A 568 25.86 29.77 11.22
N ALA A 569 26.69 29.69 12.27
CA ALA A 569 26.24 29.37 13.62
C ALA A 569 25.34 30.44 14.25
N ILE A 570 25.36 31.69 13.75
CA ILE A 570 24.46 32.77 14.22
C ILE A 570 23.31 32.95 13.24
N LYS A 571 22.08 32.72 13.74
CA LYS A 571 20.84 32.92 12.98
C LYS A 571 20.19 34.25 13.38
N TRP A 572 20.76 35.36 12.91
CA TRP A 572 20.24 36.71 13.15
C TRP A 572 20.08 37.51 11.86
N THR A 573 18.94 38.18 11.74
CA THR A 573 18.61 39.10 10.64
C THR A 573 18.11 40.43 11.20
N PRO A 574 18.43 41.57 10.54
CA PRO A 574 17.99 42.89 10.95
C PRO A 574 16.52 43.17 10.57
N THR A 575 15.61 42.22 10.83
CA THR A 575 14.21 42.24 10.33
C THR A 575 13.43 43.46 10.82
N HIS A 576 13.68 43.90 12.06
CA HIS A 576 13.01 45.04 12.67
C HIS A 576 13.74 46.38 12.48
N LEU A 577 14.92 46.39 11.87
CA LEU A 577 15.73 47.60 11.76
C LEU A 577 14.97 48.73 11.05
N VAL A 578 14.21 48.41 10.00
CA VAL A 578 13.43 49.39 9.24
C VAL A 578 12.30 50.00 10.11
N GLU A 579 11.64 49.17 10.91
CA GLU A 579 10.57 49.58 11.83
C GLU A 579 11.12 50.39 13.00
N GLU A 580 12.27 49.99 13.55
CA GLU A 580 12.99 50.72 14.60
C GLU A 580 13.37 52.12 14.10
N LEU A 581 13.98 52.22 12.91
CA LEU A 581 14.38 53.50 12.32
C LEU A 581 13.18 54.41 11.99
N ALA A 582 12.04 53.84 11.63
CA ALA A 582 10.80 54.60 11.43
C ALA A 582 10.29 55.20 12.75
N ARG A 583 10.37 54.44 13.85
CA ARG A 583 9.85 54.82 15.19
C ARG A 583 10.76 55.73 15.98
N ILE A 584 12.05 55.84 15.66
CA ILE A 584 13.00 56.76 16.34
C ILE A 584 12.47 58.22 16.37
N ASP A 585 11.57 58.58 15.45
CA ASP A 585 10.96 59.91 15.31
C ASP A 585 9.69 60.14 16.18
N ASP A 586 9.05 59.07 16.65
CA ASP A 586 7.80 59.13 17.45
C ASP A 586 8.07 59.46 18.93
N GLU A 587 9.31 59.30 19.40
CA GLU A 587 9.68 59.44 20.80
C GLU A 587 10.13 60.88 21.20
N GLN A 588 10.15 61.85 20.27
CA GLN A 588 10.61 63.22 20.55
C GLN A 588 9.48 64.28 20.63
N PRO A 589 9.64 65.36 21.43
CA PRO A 589 8.69 66.47 21.50
C PRO A 589 8.55 67.20 20.16
N ALA A 590 7.33 67.64 19.85
CA ALA A 590 6.94 68.16 18.53
C ALA A 590 7.64 69.45 18.04
N ASP A 591 8.47 70.10 18.86
CA ASP A 591 9.04 71.42 18.57
C ASP A 591 10.48 71.41 17.99
N ASP A 592 11.20 70.27 17.99
CA ASP A 592 12.65 70.30 17.75
C ASP A 592 13.14 69.90 16.33
N THR A 593 12.38 69.14 15.52
CA THR A 593 12.84 68.72 14.18
C THR A 593 11.71 68.55 13.16
N LEU A 594 11.86 69.15 11.97
CA LEU A 594 10.93 69.01 10.84
C LEU A 594 11.16 67.73 10.00
N LEU A 595 12.31 67.05 10.14
CA LEU A 595 12.71 65.84 9.39
C LEU A 595 12.88 64.63 10.33
N PRO A 596 12.66 63.40 9.84
CA PRO A 596 12.91 62.20 10.63
C PRO A 596 14.37 62.10 11.09
N ARG A 597 14.57 61.74 12.36
CA ARG A 597 15.90 61.71 12.99
C ARG A 597 16.92 60.87 12.24
N PHE A 598 16.56 59.67 11.76
CA PHE A 598 17.48 58.83 10.99
C PHE A 598 18.03 59.56 9.74
N LEU A 599 17.19 60.35 9.07
CA LEU A 599 17.57 61.10 7.86
C LEU A 599 18.46 62.29 8.21
N THR A 600 18.19 62.97 9.34
CA THR A 600 19.10 64.02 9.85
C THR A 600 20.47 63.47 10.25
N MET A 601 20.53 62.23 10.75
CA MET A 601 21.78 61.56 11.10
C MET A 601 22.57 61.15 9.86
N ILE A 602 21.91 60.66 8.80
CA ILE A 602 22.58 60.38 7.51
C ILE A 602 23.11 61.66 6.87
N ALA A 603 22.28 62.71 6.80
CA ALA A 603 22.67 63.99 6.25
C ALA A 603 23.79 64.64 7.08
N SER A 604 23.80 64.41 8.39
CA SER A 604 24.94 64.74 9.23
C SER A 604 26.12 63.87 8.83
N ASP A 605 26.11 62.55 8.89
CA ASP A 605 27.34 61.78 8.69
C ASP A 605 27.98 61.87 7.30
N ARG A 606 27.24 62.32 6.27
CA ARG A 606 27.69 62.45 4.89
C ARG A 606 28.11 63.89 4.52
N PRO A 607 29.42 64.19 4.34
CA PRO A 607 29.90 65.53 3.97
C PRO A 607 29.36 66.05 2.64
N ASP A 608 29.12 65.15 1.69
CA ASP A 608 28.55 65.47 0.37
C ASP A 608 27.08 65.89 0.45
N LEU A 609 26.27 65.27 1.33
CA LEU A 609 24.89 65.69 1.55
C LEU A 609 24.84 67.04 2.29
N ARG A 610 25.69 67.25 3.31
CA ARG A 610 25.79 68.55 4.01
C ARG A 610 26.17 69.70 3.07
N ALA A 611 27.03 69.45 2.10
CA ALA A 611 27.51 70.46 1.17
C ALA A 611 26.42 70.91 0.17
N VAL A 612 25.44 70.05 -0.09
CA VAL A 612 24.42 70.24 -1.13
C VAL A 612 23.06 70.67 -0.56
N TYR A 613 22.69 70.19 0.64
CA TYR A 613 21.36 70.40 1.23
C TYR A 613 21.42 71.19 2.54
N ASP A 614 20.99 72.45 2.53
CA ASP A 614 20.90 73.28 3.75
C ASP A 614 19.63 72.98 4.55
N LEU A 615 19.77 72.18 5.60
CA LEU A 615 18.67 71.72 6.46
C LEU A 615 17.96 72.83 7.24
N ASN A 616 18.55 74.03 7.33
CA ASN A 616 17.92 75.18 7.98
C ASN A 616 16.82 75.80 7.09
N THR A 617 16.87 75.57 5.78
CA THR A 617 15.89 76.07 4.82
C THR A 617 14.83 75.01 4.49
N ALA A 618 13.59 75.43 4.24
CA ALA A 618 12.54 74.51 3.78
C ALA A 618 12.94 73.84 2.45
N GLU A 619 13.49 74.61 1.51
CA GLU A 619 13.95 74.11 0.21
C GLU A 619 15.05 73.04 0.33
N GLY A 620 15.99 73.20 1.27
CA GLY A 620 17.04 72.19 1.51
C GLY A 620 16.49 70.90 2.12
N ARG A 621 15.50 71.00 3.02
CA ARG A 621 14.82 69.83 3.61
C ARG A 621 14.03 69.04 2.56
N ASP A 622 13.23 69.73 1.73
CA ASP A 622 12.51 69.11 0.61
C ASP A 622 13.45 68.37 -0.35
N LYS A 623 14.58 68.99 -0.71
CA LYS A 623 15.56 68.38 -1.62
C LYS A 623 16.22 67.14 -1.01
N LEU A 624 16.53 67.14 0.29
CA LEU A 624 17.05 65.97 0.99
C LEU A 624 16.02 64.84 1.03
N VAL A 625 14.74 65.14 1.29
CA VAL A 625 13.65 64.14 1.28
C VAL A 625 13.47 63.53 -0.11
N ARG A 626 13.52 64.34 -1.18
CA ARG A 626 13.48 63.84 -2.55
C ARG A 626 14.69 62.96 -2.86
N TRP A 627 15.89 63.39 -2.47
CA TRP A 627 17.09 62.58 -2.63
C TRP A 627 16.97 61.23 -1.90
N TRP A 628 16.49 61.23 -0.66
CA TRP A 628 16.28 60.00 0.11
C TRP A 628 15.31 59.08 -0.62
N ASN A 629 14.12 59.57 -0.98
CA ASN A 629 13.10 58.74 -1.61
C ASN A 629 13.53 58.17 -2.98
N GLU A 630 14.40 58.88 -3.70
CA GLU A 630 14.88 58.52 -5.04
C GLU A 630 16.14 57.63 -5.01
N TRP A 631 17.13 57.93 -4.17
CA TRP A 631 18.47 57.31 -4.20
C TRP A 631 18.75 56.37 -3.04
N ALA A 632 18.06 56.49 -1.90
CA ALA A 632 18.29 55.62 -0.74
C ALA A 632 18.05 54.12 -1.01
N PRO A 633 17.10 53.68 -1.86
CA PRO A 633 16.98 52.26 -2.22
C PRO A 633 18.23 51.67 -2.88
N THR A 634 19.04 52.52 -3.54
CA THR A 634 20.29 52.11 -4.18
C THR A 634 21.48 52.22 -3.22
N GLU A 635 21.60 53.33 -2.47
CA GLU A 635 22.73 53.55 -1.55
C GLU A 635 22.60 52.80 -0.22
N TYR A 636 21.38 52.52 0.24
CA TYR A 636 21.09 51.86 1.51
C TYR A 636 20.02 50.76 1.36
N PRO A 637 20.31 49.66 0.63
CA PRO A 637 19.30 48.63 0.30
C PRO A 637 18.56 48.06 1.52
N LEU A 638 19.26 47.94 2.66
CA LEU A 638 18.71 47.41 3.92
C LEU A 638 17.54 48.23 4.48
N VAL A 639 17.53 49.54 4.20
CA VAL A 639 16.56 50.51 4.74
C VAL A 639 15.88 51.29 3.62
N GLY A 640 16.03 50.86 2.37
CA GLY A 640 15.52 51.54 1.18
C GLY A 640 13.99 51.59 1.07
N SER A 641 13.30 50.76 1.85
CA SER A 641 11.84 50.73 2.00
C SER A 641 11.30 51.86 2.90
N LEU A 642 12.15 52.55 3.66
CA LEU A 642 11.74 53.76 4.38
C LEU A 642 11.50 54.89 3.40
N LYS A 643 10.27 55.40 3.34
CA LYS A 643 9.95 56.63 2.62
C LYS A 643 9.63 57.75 3.58
N VAL A 644 10.04 58.96 3.23
CA VAL A 644 9.80 60.17 4.01
C VAL A 644 8.79 61.03 3.27
N ARG A 645 7.65 61.34 3.91
CA ARG A 645 6.56 62.14 3.31
C ARG A 645 6.15 63.27 4.23
N TRP A 646 5.68 64.37 3.64
CA TRP A 646 5.11 65.48 4.38
C TRP A 646 3.69 65.14 4.82
N ALA A 647 3.35 65.36 6.09
CA ALA A 647 1.99 65.20 6.58
C ALA A 647 1.13 66.41 6.14
N ASP A 648 0.51 66.34 4.96
CA ASP A 648 -0.56 67.27 4.59
C ASP A 648 -1.88 66.77 5.19
N SER A 649 -2.54 67.64 5.96
CA SER A 649 -3.77 67.38 6.70
C SER A 649 -5.03 67.26 5.81
N ALA A 650 -4.97 66.52 4.70
CA ALA A 650 -6.09 66.44 3.75
C ALA A 650 -6.43 65.06 3.16
N ASP A 651 -5.58 64.03 3.27
CA ASP A 651 -5.85 62.72 2.64
C ASP A 651 -5.90 61.50 3.59
N ASP A 652 -5.60 61.66 4.89
CA ASP A 652 -5.76 60.60 5.92
C ASP A 652 -7.07 60.85 6.73
N GLU A 653 -8.24 60.65 6.11
CA GLU A 653 -9.51 60.52 6.86
C GLU A 653 -9.69 59.09 7.39
N ALA A 654 -8.86 58.70 8.35
CA ALA A 654 -9.17 57.67 9.36
C ALA A 654 -8.02 57.63 10.37
N ASP A 655 -8.33 57.95 11.64
CA ASP A 655 -7.42 57.96 12.80
C ASP A 655 -6.29 59.00 12.78
N ASP A 656 -6.53 60.19 13.34
CA ASP A 656 -6.13 60.48 14.74
C ASP A 656 -6.42 61.96 15.12
N ASP A 657 -6.96 62.15 16.32
CA ASP A 657 -7.33 63.43 16.94
C ASP A 657 -6.13 64.04 17.67
N THR A 658 -4.99 64.18 16.98
CA THR A 658 -3.79 64.82 17.52
C THR A 658 -3.32 65.97 16.63
N GLY A 659 -3.72 67.20 16.98
CA GLY A 659 -3.30 68.45 16.34
C GLY A 659 -1.81 68.80 16.55
N GLY A 660 -0.90 67.94 16.05
CA GLY A 660 0.53 68.18 16.03
C GLY A 660 0.96 69.15 14.90
N PRO A 661 2.13 69.82 15.04
CA PRO A 661 2.67 70.67 13.99
C PRO A 661 3.07 69.87 12.74
N ALA A 662 2.87 70.45 11.55
CA ALA A 662 3.20 69.82 10.27
C ALA A 662 4.70 69.47 10.17
N ARG A 663 5.02 68.19 10.00
CA ARG A 663 6.40 67.65 9.88
C ARG A 663 6.48 66.52 8.85
N TYR A 664 7.71 66.17 8.45
CA TYR A 664 7.97 64.97 7.65
C TYR A 664 7.98 63.73 8.54
N HIS A 665 7.29 62.67 8.12
CA HIS A 665 7.29 61.37 8.80
C HIS A 665 7.93 60.28 7.94
N ALA A 666 8.62 59.36 8.60
CA ALA A 666 9.10 58.14 8.01
C ALA A 666 8.01 57.07 8.07
N ARG A 667 7.62 56.50 6.93
CA ARG A 667 6.77 55.30 6.89
C ARG A 667 7.52 54.19 6.17
N VAL A 668 7.39 52.98 6.68
CA VAL A 668 7.82 51.79 5.96
C VAL A 668 6.86 51.61 4.80
N GLU A 669 7.29 51.95 3.60
CA GLU A 669 6.57 51.56 2.40
C GLU A 669 6.78 50.05 2.32
N GLY A 670 5.72 49.27 2.54
CA GLY A 670 5.83 47.83 2.64
C GLY A 670 6.67 47.33 1.47
N VAL A 671 7.66 46.48 1.75
CA VAL A 671 8.11 45.49 0.78
C VAL A 671 6.97 44.47 0.64
N GLY A 672 5.78 44.97 0.36
CA GLY A 672 4.54 44.25 0.35
C GLY A 672 4.54 43.57 -0.99
N TYR A 673 4.79 42.27 -0.96
CA TYR A 673 4.47 41.45 -2.10
C TYR A 673 3.07 41.83 -2.61
N GLU A 674 2.94 42.00 -3.92
CA GLU A 674 1.66 42.39 -4.51
C GLU A 674 0.60 41.32 -4.24
N PHE A 675 -0.68 41.69 -4.38
CA PHE A 675 -1.75 40.71 -4.30
C PHE A 675 -1.59 39.66 -5.40
N GLY A 676 -1.56 38.40 -4.99
CA GLY A 676 -1.41 37.25 -5.87
C GLY A 676 -0.98 36.01 -5.08
N VAL A 677 -0.65 34.93 -5.77
CA VAL A 677 -0.34 33.64 -5.15
C VAL A 677 0.99 33.07 -5.64
N ASN A 678 1.85 32.70 -4.71
CA ASN A 678 3.02 31.85 -4.95
C ASN A 678 2.62 30.40 -4.72
N ILE A 679 2.69 29.54 -5.72
CA ILE A 679 2.44 28.10 -5.57
C ILE A 679 3.78 27.39 -5.37
N ILE A 680 3.97 26.75 -4.21
CA ILE A 680 5.20 26.07 -3.83
C ILE A 680 4.97 24.56 -3.90
N GLY A 681 5.78 23.84 -4.68
CA GLY A 681 5.67 22.39 -4.81
C GLY A 681 6.61 21.81 -5.87
N PHE A 682 6.14 20.82 -6.63
CA PHE A 682 6.89 20.20 -7.74
C PHE A 682 6.22 20.43 -9.10
N PRO A 683 6.01 21.69 -9.54
CA PRO A 683 5.20 22.04 -10.71
C PRO A 683 5.71 21.45 -12.04
N GLN A 684 7.01 21.15 -12.15
CA GLN A 684 7.62 20.54 -13.34
C GLN A 684 7.76 19.02 -13.24
N GLY A 685 7.31 18.41 -12.13
CA GLY A 685 7.33 16.96 -11.95
C GLY A 685 6.16 16.27 -12.66
N VAL A 686 6.41 15.09 -13.23
CA VAL A 686 5.38 14.23 -13.86
C VAL A 686 4.82 13.25 -12.81
N LEU A 687 4.02 13.79 -11.89
CA LEU A 687 3.37 13.08 -10.78
C LEU A 687 2.11 13.84 -10.34
N GLY A 688 1.28 13.21 -9.50
CA GLY A 688 0.05 13.82 -8.97
C GLY A 688 0.27 15.18 -8.31
N LEU A 689 1.27 15.31 -7.43
CA LEU A 689 1.59 16.58 -6.75
C LEU A 689 1.94 17.72 -7.73
N GLY A 690 2.65 17.39 -8.82
CA GLY A 690 2.96 18.37 -9.85
C GLY A 690 1.70 18.82 -10.60
N GLU A 691 0.79 17.88 -10.85
CA GLU A 691 -0.50 18.19 -11.46
C GLU A 691 -1.38 19.05 -10.56
N ASP A 692 -1.39 18.80 -9.25
CA ASP A 692 -2.12 19.61 -8.27
C ASP A 692 -1.67 21.08 -8.30
N ALA A 693 -0.35 21.32 -8.33
CA ALA A 693 0.23 22.65 -8.45
C ALA A 693 -0.12 23.33 -9.80
N ARG A 694 -0.05 22.58 -10.91
CA ARG A 694 -0.41 23.11 -12.24
C ARG A 694 -1.89 23.44 -12.35
N MET A 695 -2.77 22.60 -11.80
CA MET A 695 -4.21 22.84 -11.78
C MET A 695 -4.57 24.04 -10.89
N ALA A 696 -3.91 24.21 -9.74
CA ALA A 696 -4.06 25.42 -8.94
C ALA A 696 -3.65 26.68 -9.72
N ALA A 697 -2.51 26.65 -10.43
CA ALA A 697 -2.08 27.76 -11.28
C ALA A 697 -3.09 28.04 -12.40
N ARG A 698 -3.59 26.99 -13.05
CA ARG A 698 -4.59 27.08 -14.13
C ARG A 698 -5.89 27.76 -13.67
N VAL A 699 -6.37 27.41 -12.48
CA VAL A 699 -7.55 28.02 -11.83
C VAL A 699 -7.32 29.50 -11.55
N LEU A 700 -6.14 29.85 -11.02
CA LEU A 700 -5.79 31.25 -10.71
C LEU A 700 -5.66 32.10 -11.97
N GLN A 701 -5.06 31.57 -13.04
CA GLN A 701 -5.00 32.24 -14.34
C GLN A 701 -6.40 32.54 -14.89
N LEU A 702 -7.35 31.61 -14.77
CA LEU A 702 -8.73 31.82 -15.23
C LEU A 702 -9.42 32.96 -14.47
N SER A 703 -9.17 33.07 -13.16
CA SER A 703 -9.69 34.17 -12.32
C SER A 703 -8.90 35.47 -12.45
N SER A 704 -7.90 35.54 -13.33
CA SER A 704 -6.98 36.68 -13.49
C SER A 704 -6.24 37.05 -12.19
N THR A 705 -6.07 36.09 -11.28
CA THR A 705 -5.25 36.27 -10.07
C THR A 705 -3.77 36.12 -10.44
N PRO A 706 -2.90 37.11 -10.13
CA PRO A 706 -1.47 36.98 -10.38
C PRO A 706 -0.89 35.74 -9.70
N VAL A 707 -0.15 34.92 -10.44
CA VAL A 707 0.36 33.64 -9.95
C VAL A 707 1.79 33.38 -10.44
N THR A 708 2.60 32.77 -9.58
CA THR A 708 3.92 32.22 -9.94
C THR A 708 4.11 30.86 -9.29
N LEU A 709 4.88 30.00 -9.93
CA LEU A 709 5.19 28.64 -9.48
C LEU A 709 6.64 28.59 -8.99
N LEU A 710 6.86 28.04 -7.80
CA LEU A 710 8.19 27.81 -7.26
C LEU A 710 8.41 26.30 -7.10
N ASN A 711 9.52 25.82 -7.63
CA ASN A 711 10.00 24.49 -7.27
C ASN A 711 10.52 24.53 -5.84
N ALA A 712 10.05 23.61 -5.01
CA ALA A 712 10.57 23.40 -3.67
C ALA A 712 12.11 23.18 -3.75
N PRO A 713 12.94 23.97 -3.04
CA PRO A 713 14.40 23.91 -3.09
C PRO A 713 14.98 22.70 -2.34
N MET A 714 14.43 21.51 -2.59
CA MET A 714 14.81 20.24 -1.98
C MET A 714 14.85 19.14 -3.04
N ALA A 715 15.52 18.01 -2.74
CA ALA A 715 15.57 16.89 -3.68
C ALA A 715 14.14 16.36 -3.96
N GLY A 716 13.81 16.17 -5.22
CA GLY A 716 12.47 15.83 -5.69
C GLY A 716 12.46 15.16 -7.07
N PRO A 717 11.28 14.99 -7.68
CA PRO A 717 11.14 14.34 -8.98
C PRO A 717 11.88 15.11 -10.09
N ALA A 718 12.25 14.40 -11.16
CA ALA A 718 12.85 15.01 -12.34
C ALA A 718 11.90 16.06 -12.96
N ARG A 719 12.46 17.20 -13.37
CA ARG A 719 11.75 18.30 -14.01
C ARG A 719 11.60 18.02 -15.50
N LEU A 720 10.50 17.39 -15.87
CA LEU A 720 10.25 16.92 -17.25
C LEU A 720 9.05 17.62 -17.91
N GLU A 721 8.23 18.32 -17.13
CA GLU A 721 7.09 19.10 -17.62
C GLU A 721 7.48 20.58 -17.76
N HIS A 722 7.37 21.12 -18.98
CA HIS A 722 7.87 22.45 -19.35
C HIS A 722 6.76 23.43 -19.76
N SER A 723 5.50 23.00 -19.83
CA SER A 723 4.37 23.86 -20.23
C SER A 723 4.17 25.08 -19.32
N VAL A 724 4.62 24.99 -18.06
CA VAL A 724 4.49 26.04 -17.06
C VAL A 724 5.75 26.86 -16.83
N ASP A 725 6.80 26.70 -17.64
CA ASP A 725 8.10 27.38 -17.47
C ASP A 725 7.95 28.92 -17.44
N HIS A 726 6.98 29.45 -18.17
CA HIS A 726 6.65 30.89 -18.19
C HIS A 726 6.09 31.44 -16.86
N LEU A 727 5.65 30.57 -15.94
CA LEU A 727 5.17 30.92 -14.60
C LEU A 727 6.21 30.67 -13.50
N ILE A 728 7.31 29.98 -13.82
CA ILE A 728 8.33 29.59 -12.84
C ILE A 728 9.10 30.83 -12.35
N SER A 729 9.36 30.88 -11.04
CA SER A 729 10.22 31.88 -10.40
C SER A 729 11.09 31.22 -9.32
N GLU A 730 12.27 31.80 -9.08
CA GLU A 730 13.16 31.40 -7.98
C GLU A 730 12.86 32.16 -6.68
N GLU A 731 12.17 33.30 -6.80
CA GLU A 731 11.81 34.21 -5.70
C GLU A 731 10.29 34.30 -5.53
N LEU A 732 9.85 34.56 -4.30
CA LEU A 732 8.46 34.91 -4.00
C LEU A 732 8.11 36.27 -4.63
N LYS A 733 6.92 36.40 -5.19
CA LYS A 733 6.41 37.63 -5.82
C LYS A 733 5.18 38.20 -5.14
N TYR A 734 4.38 37.34 -4.52
CA TYR A 734 3.05 37.69 -4.04
C TYR A 734 2.84 37.46 -2.54
N ASN A 735 1.81 38.07 -1.97
CA ASN A 735 1.57 38.07 -0.52
C ASN A 735 0.87 36.82 0.03
N ILE A 736 0.51 35.85 -0.83
CA ILE A 736 -0.08 34.57 -0.46
C ILE A 736 0.83 33.44 -0.97
N SER A 737 1.04 32.41 -0.15
CA SER A 737 1.80 31.20 -0.51
C SER A 737 0.92 29.96 -0.37
N LEU A 738 0.59 29.32 -1.49
CA LEU A 738 -0.12 28.04 -1.53
C LEU A 738 0.90 26.89 -1.61
N ILE A 739 0.95 26.05 -0.59
CA ILE A 739 1.93 24.97 -0.44
C ILE A 739 1.29 23.65 -0.88
N CYS A 740 1.57 23.25 -2.13
CA CYS A 740 1.09 22.00 -2.74
C CYS A 740 2.09 20.85 -2.50
N LEU A 741 2.29 20.52 -1.23
CA LEU A 741 3.16 19.43 -0.77
C LEU A 741 2.45 18.62 0.31
N PRO A 742 2.68 17.31 0.45
CA PRO A 742 2.28 16.59 1.66
C PRO A 742 2.88 17.27 2.89
N ALA A 743 2.15 17.28 4.01
CA ALA A 743 2.65 17.88 5.25
C ALA A 743 4.04 17.38 5.70
N PRO A 744 4.41 16.09 5.56
CA PRO A 744 5.77 15.63 5.83
C PRO A 744 6.83 16.30 4.93
N GLU A 745 6.51 16.50 3.65
CA GLU A 745 7.39 17.20 2.71
C GLU A 745 7.47 18.70 3.01
N MET A 746 6.42 19.30 3.60
CA MET A 746 6.49 20.69 4.08
C MET A 746 7.42 20.82 5.31
N VAL A 747 7.40 19.86 6.24
CA VAL A 747 8.38 19.81 7.33
C VAL A 747 9.79 19.68 6.75
N ARG A 748 9.97 18.78 5.79
CA ARG A 748 11.24 18.61 5.07
C ARG A 748 11.69 19.89 4.36
N LEU A 749 10.78 20.60 3.70
CA LEU A 749 11.04 21.90 3.07
C LEU A 749 11.62 22.91 4.08
N ALA A 750 11.11 22.95 5.31
CA ALA A 750 11.63 23.82 6.36
C ALA A 750 13.05 23.43 6.84
N LEU A 751 13.43 22.16 6.69
CA LEU A 751 14.74 21.61 7.09
C LEU A 751 15.76 21.66 5.95
N GLU A 752 15.33 21.49 4.69
CA GLU A 752 16.17 21.39 3.49
C GLU A 752 16.06 22.63 2.60
N GLY A 753 16.56 23.78 3.06
CA GLY A 753 16.76 24.96 2.21
C GLY A 753 15.53 25.83 1.90
N GLY A 754 14.33 25.38 2.25
CA GLY A 754 13.08 26.13 2.05
C GLY A 754 12.69 27.09 3.17
N ARG A 755 13.54 27.25 4.20
CA ARG A 755 13.23 28.06 5.39
C ARG A 755 12.84 29.50 5.03
N LYS A 756 13.49 30.12 4.05
CA LYS A 756 13.12 31.45 3.53
C LYS A 756 11.68 31.53 3.03
N LEU A 757 11.16 30.46 2.41
CA LEU A 757 9.77 30.41 1.94
C LEU A 757 8.78 30.24 3.11
N ILE A 758 9.18 29.48 4.12
CA ILE A 758 8.37 29.21 5.32
C ILE A 758 8.34 30.41 6.26
N ASP A 759 9.43 31.17 6.39
CA ASP A 759 9.50 32.33 7.27
C ASP A 759 9.11 33.65 6.57
N ALA A 760 8.92 33.64 5.25
CA ALA A 760 8.49 34.83 4.50
C ALA A 760 7.16 35.40 5.04
N PRO A 761 6.97 36.73 5.06
CA PRO A 761 5.75 37.38 5.57
C PRO A 761 4.57 37.28 4.57
N THR A 762 4.28 36.06 4.09
CA THR A 762 3.13 35.75 3.24
C THR A 762 2.04 35.03 4.03
N HIS A 763 0.80 35.13 3.56
CA HIS A 763 -0.30 34.32 4.10
C HIS A 763 -0.17 32.88 3.56
N LYS A 764 0.07 31.91 4.43
CA LYS A 764 0.44 30.53 4.07
C LYS A 764 -0.77 29.63 4.10
N ILE A 765 -1.01 28.96 2.97
CA ILE A 765 -2.11 28.01 2.79
C ILE A 765 -1.51 26.63 2.56
N GLY A 766 -1.83 25.67 3.44
CA GLY A 766 -1.46 24.26 3.26
C GLY A 766 -2.45 23.53 2.37
N ALA A 767 -2.04 23.08 1.18
CA ALA A 767 -2.84 22.22 0.30
C ALA A 767 -2.27 20.80 0.33
N TRP A 768 -2.54 20.09 1.44
CA TRP A 768 -1.87 18.85 1.77
C TRP A 768 -2.70 17.62 1.39
N PRO A 769 -2.23 16.77 0.46
CA PRO A 769 -2.87 15.50 0.21
C PRO A 769 -2.68 14.52 1.37
N TRP A 770 -3.77 13.83 1.70
CA TRP A 770 -3.80 12.80 2.72
C TRP A 770 -4.87 11.75 2.43
N GLU A 771 -4.55 10.49 2.71
CA GLU A 771 -5.36 9.35 2.31
C GLU A 771 -5.92 8.55 3.49
N LEU A 772 -5.56 8.84 4.73
CA LEU A 772 -6.01 8.06 5.88
C LEU A 772 -6.99 8.81 6.81
N PRO A 773 -7.90 8.12 7.53
CA PRO A 773 -8.95 8.78 8.32
C PRO A 773 -8.46 9.56 9.54
N HIS A 774 -7.25 9.28 10.03
CA HIS A 774 -6.67 9.97 11.18
C HIS A 774 -5.37 10.69 10.80
N TRP A 775 -5.09 11.78 11.51
CA TRP A 775 -3.80 12.44 11.43
C TRP A 775 -2.80 11.76 12.37
N PRO A 776 -1.57 11.44 11.93
CA PRO A 776 -0.59 10.81 12.80
C PRO A 776 -0.06 11.76 13.88
N ASN A 777 -0.03 11.29 15.13
CA ASN A 777 0.52 12.05 16.27
C ASN A 777 1.99 12.44 16.06
N ALA A 778 2.74 11.67 15.26
CA ALA A 778 4.14 11.91 14.94
C ALA A 778 4.41 13.28 14.31
N PHE A 779 3.41 13.90 13.68
CA PHE A 779 3.54 15.22 13.05
C PHE A 779 3.20 16.40 13.97
N GLY A 780 2.80 16.13 15.22
CA GLY A 780 2.54 17.16 16.22
C GLY A 780 1.72 18.34 15.69
N ASN A 781 2.24 19.55 15.92
CA ASN A 781 1.58 20.81 15.59
C ASN A 781 1.98 21.38 14.21
N VAL A 782 2.27 20.54 13.20
CA VAL A 782 2.67 21.02 11.85
C VAL A 782 1.66 22.00 11.23
N HIS A 783 0.38 21.88 11.59
CA HIS A 783 -0.69 22.80 11.18
C HIS A 783 -0.49 24.26 11.65
N GLN A 784 0.39 24.51 12.63
CA GLN A 784 0.76 25.86 13.07
C GLN A 784 1.77 26.55 12.14
N MET A 785 2.30 25.84 11.14
CA MET A 785 3.19 26.42 10.13
C MET A 785 2.44 27.13 8.99
N VAL A 786 1.11 27.05 8.98
CA VAL A 786 0.24 27.67 7.98
C VAL A 786 -0.86 28.47 8.65
N ASP A 787 -1.35 29.50 7.96
CA ASP A 787 -2.47 30.33 8.42
C ASP A 787 -3.82 29.65 8.17
N GLU A 788 -3.93 28.84 7.10
CA GLU A 788 -5.10 28.01 6.82
C GLU A 788 -4.77 26.77 5.98
N ILE A 789 -5.70 25.82 5.92
CA ILE A 789 -5.57 24.57 5.15
C ILE A 789 -6.68 24.49 4.10
N TRP A 790 -6.31 24.16 2.87
CA TRP A 790 -7.21 23.88 1.75
C TRP A 790 -7.27 22.37 1.53
N ALA A 791 -8.37 21.77 1.97
CA ALA A 791 -8.61 20.34 1.85
C ALA A 791 -9.34 20.01 0.53
N GLN A 792 -8.74 19.16 -0.30
CA GLN A 792 -9.28 18.75 -1.60
C GLN A 792 -10.63 18.00 -1.56
N SER A 793 -11.00 17.44 -0.42
CA SER A 793 -12.25 16.70 -0.23
C SER A 793 -12.76 16.87 1.19
N ARG A 794 -14.04 16.56 1.42
CA ARG A 794 -14.63 16.51 2.77
C ARG A 794 -13.96 15.46 3.64
N PHE A 795 -13.51 14.36 3.05
CA PHE A 795 -12.71 13.35 3.75
C PHE A 795 -11.45 13.98 4.35
N VAL A 796 -10.62 14.63 3.52
CA VAL A 796 -9.41 15.32 3.96
C VAL A 796 -9.71 16.46 4.92
N GLN A 797 -10.79 17.22 4.68
CA GLN A 797 -11.24 18.27 5.59
C GLN A 797 -11.54 17.72 6.98
N SER A 798 -12.23 16.57 7.07
CA SER A 798 -12.59 15.92 8.33
C SER A 798 -11.37 15.43 9.13
N VAL A 799 -10.26 15.13 8.45
CA VAL A 799 -8.98 14.77 9.07
C VAL A 799 -8.36 16.02 9.70
N TYR A 800 -8.18 17.08 8.91
CA TYR A 800 -7.47 18.28 9.35
C TYR A 800 -8.26 19.14 10.32
N SER A 801 -9.59 19.12 10.26
CA SER A 801 -10.44 19.87 11.21
C SER A 801 -10.26 19.43 12.68
N ARG A 802 -9.59 18.29 12.91
CA ARG A 802 -9.29 17.78 14.27
C ARG A 802 -7.96 18.31 14.83
N LEU A 803 -7.17 19.03 14.04
CA LEU A 803 -5.82 19.48 14.43
C LEU A 803 -5.79 20.74 15.30
N GLY A 804 -6.93 21.38 15.56
CA GLY A 804 -7.01 22.53 16.46
C GLY A 804 -7.58 23.76 15.78
N ASN A 805 -6.97 24.93 16.02
CA ASN A 805 -7.55 26.23 15.65
C ASN A 805 -7.23 26.70 14.23
N THR A 806 -6.40 25.99 13.47
CA THR A 806 -6.09 26.37 12.08
C THR A 806 -7.34 26.18 11.21
N PRO A 807 -7.85 27.24 10.53
CA PRO A 807 -9.00 27.14 9.65
C PRO A 807 -8.78 26.11 8.52
N VAL A 808 -9.79 25.25 8.29
CA VAL A 808 -9.75 24.23 7.24
C VAL A 808 -10.94 24.39 6.29
N TYR A 809 -10.67 24.73 5.05
CA TYR A 809 -11.69 24.94 4.02
C TYR A 809 -11.70 23.79 3.03
N GLN A 810 -12.89 23.32 2.65
CA GLN A 810 -13.03 22.42 1.52
C GLN A 810 -12.77 23.22 0.23
N MET A 811 -11.63 22.96 -0.39
CA MET A 811 -11.16 23.60 -1.61
C MET A 811 -10.75 22.50 -2.60
N PRO A 812 -11.69 22.00 -3.42
CA PRO A 812 -11.44 20.88 -4.32
C PRO A 812 -10.45 21.25 -5.41
N MET A 813 -9.79 20.23 -5.97
CA MET A 813 -8.91 20.42 -7.12
C MET A 813 -9.72 20.48 -8.41
N ALA A 814 -9.34 21.38 -9.31
CA ALA A 814 -9.91 21.41 -10.65
C ALA A 814 -9.53 20.15 -11.43
N VAL A 815 -10.49 19.68 -12.21
CA VAL A 815 -10.37 18.52 -13.10
C VAL A 815 -10.58 19.03 -14.52
N GLU A 816 -9.48 19.07 -15.27
CA GLU A 816 -9.46 19.39 -16.70
C GLU A 816 -8.76 18.23 -17.41
N VAL A 817 -9.47 17.62 -18.36
CA VAL A 817 -8.91 16.62 -19.27
C VAL A 817 -8.78 17.28 -20.65
N PRO A 818 -7.61 17.22 -21.30
CA PRO A 818 -7.48 17.66 -22.69
C PRO A 818 -8.50 16.96 -23.58
N ALA A 819 -8.89 17.61 -24.69
CA ALA A 819 -9.68 16.91 -25.70
C ALA A 819 -8.85 15.73 -26.25
N PRO A 820 -9.43 14.52 -26.37
CA PRO A 820 -8.75 13.41 -27.05
C PRO A 820 -8.40 13.80 -28.48
N LEU A 821 -7.14 13.56 -28.89
CA LEU A 821 -6.63 13.94 -30.21
C LEU A 821 -6.47 12.72 -31.13
N ASP A 822 -5.87 11.65 -30.62
CA ASP A 822 -5.68 10.39 -31.37
C ASP A 822 -6.00 9.15 -30.50
N PRO A 823 -7.27 8.99 -30.05
CA PRO A 823 -7.69 7.87 -29.21
C PRO A 823 -7.94 6.61 -30.05
N LYS A 824 -6.86 6.06 -30.65
CA LYS A 824 -6.91 4.81 -31.42
C LYS A 824 -6.36 3.65 -30.60
N ARG A 825 -7.16 2.59 -30.46
CA ARG A 825 -6.79 1.38 -29.70
C ARG A 825 -5.54 0.70 -30.25
N GLU A 826 -5.36 0.69 -31.57
CA GLU A 826 -4.22 0.07 -32.25
C GLU A 826 -2.89 0.71 -31.85
N ARG A 827 -2.90 2.02 -31.56
CA ARG A 827 -1.72 2.77 -31.13
C ARG A 827 -1.18 2.26 -29.79
N PHE A 828 -2.06 1.77 -28.93
CA PHE A 828 -1.73 1.24 -27.60
C PHE A 828 -1.71 -0.30 -27.57
N GLY A 829 -1.82 -0.97 -28.73
CA GLY A 829 -1.87 -2.44 -28.81
C GLY A 829 -3.13 -3.06 -28.20
N LEU A 830 -4.23 -2.31 -28.13
CA LEU A 830 -5.48 -2.74 -27.50
C LEU A 830 -6.47 -3.33 -28.54
N PRO A 831 -7.33 -4.29 -28.14
CA PRO A 831 -8.27 -4.94 -29.05
C PRO A 831 -9.42 -4.01 -29.45
N THR A 832 -9.82 -4.07 -30.73
CA THR A 832 -10.78 -3.12 -31.34
C THR A 832 -12.25 -3.49 -31.14
N ASN A 833 -12.58 -4.75 -30.85
CA ASN A 833 -13.95 -5.28 -30.84
C ASN A 833 -14.43 -5.71 -29.44
N GLU A 834 -13.76 -5.27 -28.38
CA GLU A 834 -14.08 -5.65 -26.99
C GLU A 834 -14.52 -4.45 -26.16
N PHE A 835 -15.35 -4.68 -25.15
CA PHE A 835 -15.59 -3.69 -24.10
C PHE A 835 -14.44 -3.72 -23.10
N LEU A 836 -13.66 -2.65 -23.02
CA LEU A 836 -12.43 -2.55 -22.26
C LEU A 836 -12.66 -1.87 -20.91
N PHE A 837 -12.61 -2.67 -19.85
CA PHE A 837 -12.38 -2.15 -18.51
C PHE A 837 -10.91 -1.78 -18.34
N TYR A 838 -10.59 -0.79 -17.51
CA TYR A 838 -9.19 -0.50 -17.21
C TYR A 838 -8.91 -0.12 -15.75
N LEU A 839 -7.71 -0.47 -15.32
CA LEU A 839 -7.06 -0.07 -14.06
C LEU A 839 -5.90 0.87 -14.42
N MET A 840 -5.67 1.91 -13.62
CA MET A 840 -4.55 2.83 -13.83
C MET A 840 -3.95 3.29 -12.51
N PHE A 841 -2.64 3.07 -12.33
CA PHE A 841 -1.91 3.41 -11.09
C PHE A 841 -0.38 3.55 -11.30
N ASP A 842 0.28 4.16 -10.32
CA ASP A 842 1.74 4.31 -10.24
C ASP A 842 2.29 3.48 -9.07
N GLY A 843 3.31 2.67 -9.30
CA GLY A 843 3.98 1.81 -8.32
C GLY A 843 4.92 2.54 -7.35
N ASN A 844 5.24 3.82 -7.60
CA ASN A 844 5.83 4.68 -6.58
C ASN A 844 4.81 5.08 -5.50
N SER A 845 3.51 4.80 -5.73
CA SER A 845 2.49 4.81 -4.67
C SER A 845 2.38 3.43 -4.00
N TRP A 846 1.71 3.38 -2.86
CA TRP A 846 1.45 2.13 -2.14
C TRP A 846 0.44 1.25 -2.87
N LEU A 847 0.89 0.13 -3.45
CA LEU A 847 0.00 -0.82 -4.14
C LEU A 847 -1.02 -1.49 -3.21
N SER A 848 -0.66 -1.67 -1.93
CA SER A 848 -1.60 -2.06 -0.86
C SER A 848 -2.80 -1.10 -0.76
N ARG A 849 -2.58 0.20 -0.94
CA ARG A 849 -3.65 1.22 -0.93
C ARG A 849 -4.43 1.25 -2.25
N LYS A 850 -3.73 1.21 -3.38
CA LYS A 850 -4.37 1.26 -4.73
C LYS A 850 -5.12 -0.03 -5.08
N ASN A 851 -4.69 -1.16 -4.52
CA ASN A 851 -5.30 -2.48 -4.58
C ASN A 851 -5.68 -2.95 -6.00
N PRO A 852 -4.73 -2.96 -6.96
CA PRO A 852 -5.02 -3.40 -8.33
C PRO A 852 -5.42 -4.88 -8.41
N LEU A 853 -4.98 -5.70 -7.44
CA LEU A 853 -5.33 -7.11 -7.34
C LEU A 853 -6.84 -7.34 -7.25
N ALA A 854 -7.55 -6.55 -6.43
CA ALA A 854 -9.00 -6.65 -6.32
C ALA A 854 -9.69 -6.36 -7.66
N GLY A 855 -9.19 -5.40 -8.44
CA GLY A 855 -9.72 -5.08 -9.77
C GLY A 855 -9.62 -6.26 -10.74
N VAL A 856 -8.48 -6.97 -10.73
CA VAL A 856 -8.28 -8.19 -11.53
C VAL A 856 -9.18 -9.32 -11.05
N GLN A 857 -9.26 -9.54 -9.73
CA GLN A 857 -10.13 -10.56 -9.14
C GLN A 857 -11.59 -10.32 -9.50
N ALA A 858 -12.07 -9.07 -9.40
CA ALA A 858 -13.44 -8.70 -9.74
C ALA A 858 -13.76 -8.96 -11.22
N PHE A 859 -12.83 -8.61 -12.13
CA PHE A 859 -12.98 -8.89 -13.56
C PHE A 859 -13.08 -10.39 -13.85
N LYS A 860 -12.18 -11.20 -13.28
CA LYS A 860 -12.21 -12.66 -13.47
C LYS A 860 -13.45 -13.30 -12.86
N GLN A 861 -13.89 -12.83 -11.69
CA GLN A 861 -15.12 -13.31 -11.05
C GLN A 861 -16.38 -12.89 -11.84
N ALA A 862 -16.36 -11.71 -12.47
CA ALA A 862 -17.45 -11.23 -13.31
C ALA A 862 -17.58 -12.06 -14.60
N PHE A 863 -16.47 -12.35 -15.27
CA PHE A 863 -16.49 -12.83 -16.66
C PHE A 863 -15.85 -14.22 -16.86
N GLY A 864 -15.48 -14.93 -15.79
CA GLY A 864 -14.79 -16.22 -15.88
C GLY A 864 -13.49 -16.14 -16.67
N ASN A 865 -13.03 -17.26 -17.24
CA ASN A 865 -11.77 -17.33 -18.01
C ASN A 865 -11.95 -17.19 -19.54
N SER A 866 -13.19 -17.02 -20.04
CA SER A 866 -13.46 -17.22 -21.48
C SER A 866 -14.62 -16.40 -22.05
N SER A 867 -15.21 -15.46 -21.28
CA SER A 867 -16.33 -14.67 -21.81
C SER A 867 -15.84 -13.80 -22.96
N PRO A 868 -16.45 -13.91 -24.16
CA PRO A 868 -16.06 -13.12 -25.33
C PRO A 868 -16.57 -11.68 -25.20
N GLY A 869 -15.88 -10.74 -25.87
CA GLY A 869 -16.34 -9.35 -26.03
C GLY A 869 -16.04 -8.41 -24.86
N VAL A 870 -15.28 -8.85 -23.86
CA VAL A 870 -14.83 -8.03 -22.73
C VAL A 870 -13.34 -8.24 -22.48
N GLY A 871 -12.64 -7.15 -22.13
CA GLY A 871 -11.20 -7.16 -21.82
C GLY A 871 -10.87 -6.27 -20.62
N LEU A 872 -9.71 -6.50 -20.02
CA LEU A 872 -9.17 -5.69 -18.92
C LEU A 872 -7.80 -5.13 -19.31
N VAL A 873 -7.65 -3.81 -19.23
CA VAL A 873 -6.37 -3.14 -19.47
C VAL A 873 -5.78 -2.66 -18.15
N ILE A 874 -4.54 -3.01 -17.85
CA ILE A 874 -3.83 -2.59 -16.64
C ILE A 874 -2.73 -1.61 -17.04
N LYS A 875 -2.99 -0.32 -16.84
CA LYS A 875 -1.98 0.73 -17.00
C LYS A 875 -1.21 0.90 -15.69
N ALA A 876 -0.02 0.32 -15.65
CA ALA A 876 0.90 0.44 -14.53
C ALA A 876 2.13 1.27 -14.92
N MET A 877 2.77 1.98 -14.00
CA MET A 877 4.09 2.59 -14.22
C MET A 877 4.91 2.55 -12.94
N ASN A 878 6.24 2.60 -13.04
CA ASN A 878 7.17 2.57 -11.89
C ASN A 878 6.90 1.42 -10.88
N VAL A 879 6.38 0.28 -11.35
CA VAL A 879 6.18 -0.88 -10.49
C VAL A 879 7.46 -1.68 -10.38
N ARG A 880 7.79 -2.14 -9.17
CA ARG A 880 8.94 -2.99 -8.94
C ARG A 880 8.55 -4.46 -9.11
N ASP A 881 9.39 -5.24 -9.80
CA ASP A 881 9.15 -6.67 -10.02
C ASP A 881 9.17 -7.50 -8.73
N ASP A 882 9.74 -6.95 -7.65
CA ASP A 882 9.78 -7.56 -6.33
C ASP A 882 8.58 -7.24 -5.44
N ASP A 883 7.68 -6.36 -5.86
CA ASP A 883 6.48 -6.03 -5.08
C ASP A 883 5.51 -7.22 -5.01
N PRO A 884 5.09 -7.66 -3.80
CA PRO A 884 4.25 -8.85 -3.64
C PRO A 884 2.85 -8.68 -4.23
N VAL A 885 2.26 -7.47 -4.19
CA VAL A 885 0.95 -7.19 -4.78
C VAL A 885 1.05 -7.25 -6.30
N TRP A 886 2.13 -6.73 -6.87
CA TRP A 886 2.35 -6.79 -8.32
C TRP A 886 2.59 -8.22 -8.81
N ARG A 887 3.38 -9.02 -8.10
CA ARG A 887 3.55 -10.45 -8.42
C ARG A 887 2.22 -11.20 -8.41
N ALA A 888 1.38 -10.96 -7.41
CA ALA A 888 0.04 -11.55 -7.35
C ALA A 888 -0.85 -11.13 -8.54
N VAL A 889 -0.74 -9.88 -9.00
CA VAL A 889 -1.41 -9.40 -10.22
C VAL A 889 -0.88 -10.15 -11.45
N LEU A 890 0.44 -10.27 -11.62
CA LEU A 890 1.04 -11.00 -12.74
C LEU A 890 0.61 -12.48 -12.75
N ASP A 891 0.66 -13.15 -11.60
CA ASP A 891 0.27 -14.55 -11.46
C ASP A 891 -1.21 -14.76 -11.80
N LEU A 892 -2.09 -13.85 -11.33
CA LEU A 892 -3.53 -13.96 -11.56
C LEU A 892 -3.93 -13.64 -13.02
N THR A 893 -3.14 -12.81 -13.70
CA THR A 893 -3.35 -12.43 -15.11
C THR A 893 -2.68 -13.40 -16.09
N ALA A 894 -1.73 -14.22 -15.62
CA ALA A 894 -1.01 -15.18 -16.44
C ALA A 894 -1.95 -16.11 -17.22
N GLY A 895 -1.78 -16.15 -18.54
CA GLY A 895 -2.54 -17.03 -19.43
C GLY A 895 -3.94 -16.55 -19.83
N ASP A 896 -4.38 -15.36 -19.38
CA ASP A 896 -5.66 -14.77 -19.80
C ASP A 896 -5.44 -13.75 -20.92
N SER A 897 -5.76 -14.13 -22.16
CA SER A 897 -5.49 -13.32 -23.35
C SER A 897 -6.34 -12.04 -23.44
N ARG A 898 -7.34 -11.88 -22.58
CA ARG A 898 -8.20 -10.68 -22.51
C ARG A 898 -7.62 -9.59 -21.61
N ILE A 899 -6.54 -9.89 -20.88
CA ILE A 899 -5.92 -8.96 -19.96
C ILE A 899 -4.64 -8.40 -20.58
N HIS A 900 -4.59 -7.08 -20.74
CA HIS A 900 -3.50 -6.36 -21.40
C HIS A 900 -2.78 -5.45 -20.41
N ILE A 901 -1.47 -5.62 -20.22
CA ILE A 901 -0.68 -4.78 -19.32
C ILE A 901 0.11 -3.76 -20.14
N VAL A 902 -0.02 -2.48 -19.80
CA VAL A 902 0.68 -1.36 -20.44
C VAL A 902 1.55 -0.65 -19.40
N SER A 903 2.86 -0.91 -19.42
CA SER A 903 3.82 -0.41 -18.42
C SER A 903 4.53 0.89 -18.80
N GLU A 904 4.37 1.35 -20.05
CA GLU A 904 5.08 2.52 -20.60
C GLU A 904 4.69 3.84 -19.90
N ARG A 905 5.61 4.79 -19.79
CA ARG A 905 5.28 6.15 -19.35
C ARG A 905 4.60 6.90 -20.48
N LEU A 906 3.42 7.43 -20.22
CA LEU A 906 2.63 8.19 -21.19
C LEU A 906 2.69 9.68 -20.88
N SER A 907 2.70 10.53 -21.91
CA SER A 907 2.49 11.97 -21.73
C SER A 907 1.07 12.26 -21.22
N ARG A 908 0.78 13.50 -20.83
CA ARG A 908 -0.58 13.89 -20.39
C ARG A 908 -1.61 13.70 -21.50
N GLN A 909 -1.29 14.10 -22.73
CA GLN A 909 -2.15 13.89 -23.89
C GLN A 909 -2.32 12.40 -24.18
N ASP A 910 -1.24 11.61 -24.15
CA ASP A 910 -1.31 10.17 -24.43
C ASP A 910 -2.07 9.40 -23.36
N SER A 911 -1.98 9.82 -22.10
CA SER A 911 -2.77 9.24 -21.01
C SER A 911 -4.26 9.50 -21.22
N THR A 912 -4.61 10.68 -21.71
CA THR A 912 -6.00 11.05 -22.02
C THR A 912 -6.52 10.28 -23.23
N ASP A 913 -5.72 10.20 -24.30
CA ASP A 913 -6.04 9.38 -25.48
C ASP A 913 -6.17 7.90 -25.11
N PHE A 914 -5.31 7.38 -24.23
CA PHE A 914 -5.36 6.02 -23.70
C PHE A 914 -6.64 5.77 -22.90
N MET A 915 -7.00 6.66 -21.97
CA MET A 915 -8.24 6.55 -21.22
C MET A 915 -9.44 6.56 -22.16
N ALA A 916 -9.47 7.49 -23.13
CA ALA A 916 -10.54 7.61 -24.12
C ALA A 916 -10.63 6.40 -25.09
N CYS A 917 -9.59 5.57 -25.20
CA CYS A 917 -9.64 4.30 -25.93
C CYS A 917 -10.39 3.19 -25.18
N CYS A 918 -10.47 3.29 -23.85
CA CYS A 918 -11.14 2.32 -22.99
C CYS A 918 -12.60 2.72 -22.72
N ASP A 919 -13.39 1.79 -22.18
CA ASP A 919 -14.84 1.98 -22.04
C ASP A 919 -15.29 2.23 -20.59
N ALA A 920 -14.61 1.66 -19.59
CA ALA A 920 -14.98 1.82 -18.18
C ALA A 920 -13.79 1.76 -17.23
N TYR A 921 -13.77 2.65 -16.23
CA TYR A 921 -12.69 2.70 -15.24
C TYR A 921 -13.02 1.91 -13.98
N ILE A 922 -12.05 1.15 -13.48
CA ILE A 922 -12.15 0.43 -12.21
C ILE A 922 -11.15 1.04 -11.22
N SER A 923 -11.61 1.39 -10.02
CA SER A 923 -10.78 1.86 -8.91
C SER A 923 -11.24 1.25 -7.59
N LEU A 924 -10.80 0.01 -7.33
CA LEU A 924 -11.05 -0.70 -6.06
C LEU A 924 -9.99 -0.37 -5.01
N HIS A 925 -9.65 0.91 -4.89
CA HIS A 925 -8.70 1.41 -3.91
C HIS A 925 -9.23 1.22 -2.48
N ARG A 926 -8.33 1.14 -1.50
CA ARG A 926 -8.73 1.07 -0.09
C ARG A 926 -9.00 2.44 0.53
N SER A 927 -8.24 3.45 0.10
CA SER A 927 -8.47 4.85 0.44
C SER A 927 -7.76 5.80 -0.52
N GLU A 928 -8.33 6.98 -0.78
CA GLU A 928 -7.83 8.07 -1.62
C GLU A 928 -8.19 9.44 -1.03
N GLY A 929 -7.31 10.43 -1.19
CA GLY A 929 -7.59 11.79 -0.72
C GLY A 929 -8.59 12.56 -1.60
N PHE A 930 -8.54 12.34 -2.92
CA PHE A 930 -9.44 12.99 -3.90
C PHE A 930 -9.97 12.00 -4.95
N GLY A 931 -9.10 11.16 -5.52
CA GLY A 931 -9.47 10.25 -6.61
C GLY A 931 -9.38 10.89 -8.00
N ARG A 932 -8.27 11.60 -8.31
CA ARG A 932 -8.06 12.32 -9.58
C ARG A 932 -8.40 11.51 -10.84
N VAL A 933 -7.88 10.28 -10.95
CA VAL A 933 -8.14 9.43 -12.14
C VAL A 933 -9.62 9.05 -12.26
N ILE A 934 -10.33 8.91 -11.14
CA ILE A 934 -11.79 8.66 -11.13
C ILE A 934 -12.51 9.88 -11.73
N ALA A 935 -12.18 11.08 -11.25
CA ALA A 935 -12.78 12.31 -11.73
C ALA A 935 -12.47 12.57 -13.22
N GLU A 936 -11.26 12.25 -13.68
CA GLU A 936 -10.85 12.37 -15.08
C GLU A 936 -11.62 11.38 -15.99
N ALA A 937 -11.80 10.13 -15.55
CA ALA A 937 -12.61 9.15 -16.28
C ALA A 937 -14.08 9.62 -16.39
N MET A 938 -14.63 10.15 -15.30
CA MET A 938 -15.97 10.73 -15.30
C MET A 938 -16.07 11.96 -16.22
N ALA A 939 -15.05 12.84 -16.26
CA ALA A 939 -15.00 13.98 -17.18
C ALA A 939 -14.99 13.57 -18.66
N LEU A 940 -14.32 12.45 -18.98
CA LEU A 940 -14.36 11.83 -20.30
C LEU A 940 -15.72 11.17 -20.64
N GLY A 941 -16.65 11.12 -19.67
CA GLY A 941 -17.97 10.50 -19.85
C GLY A 941 -17.94 8.98 -19.71
N GLN A 942 -16.93 8.43 -19.02
CA GLN A 942 -16.84 7.00 -18.78
C GLN A 942 -17.57 6.61 -17.49
N PRO A 943 -18.29 5.48 -17.45
CA PRO A 943 -18.78 4.91 -16.21
C PRO A 943 -17.60 4.42 -15.36
N VAL A 944 -17.73 4.55 -14.04
CA VAL A 944 -16.68 4.16 -13.08
C VAL A 944 -17.21 3.16 -12.05
N VAL A 945 -16.43 2.12 -11.75
CA VAL A 945 -16.66 1.18 -10.63
C VAL A 945 -15.65 1.48 -9.53
N VAL A 946 -16.12 1.93 -8.37
CA VAL A 946 -15.24 2.50 -7.34
C VAL A 946 -15.62 2.07 -5.94
N THR A 947 -14.62 1.97 -5.06
CA THR A 947 -14.85 1.78 -3.62
C THR A 947 -15.67 2.94 -3.05
N ASN A 948 -16.67 2.62 -2.23
CA ASN A 948 -17.55 3.57 -1.58
C ASN A 948 -16.94 4.11 -0.26
N PHE A 949 -15.75 4.69 -0.33
CA PHE A 949 -15.02 5.16 0.84
C PHE A 949 -14.01 6.25 0.49
N SER A 950 -13.75 7.19 1.40
CA SER A 950 -12.74 8.26 1.30
C SER A 950 -13.09 9.40 0.31
N GLY A 951 -12.11 10.11 -0.24
CA GLY A 951 -12.30 11.40 -0.91
C GLY A 951 -13.13 11.38 -2.20
N ASN A 952 -13.18 10.25 -2.91
CA ASN A 952 -13.96 10.12 -4.14
C ASN A 952 -15.47 10.19 -3.91
N VAL A 953 -15.98 9.86 -2.70
CA VAL A 953 -17.43 9.87 -2.42
C VAL A 953 -18.04 11.27 -2.42
N ASP A 954 -17.22 12.33 -2.49
CA ASP A 954 -17.72 13.70 -2.71
C ASP A 954 -18.38 13.89 -4.10
N PHE A 955 -18.03 13.04 -5.06
CA PHE A 955 -18.57 13.05 -6.43
C PHE A 955 -19.00 11.68 -6.96
N CYS A 956 -18.65 10.58 -6.28
CA CYS A 956 -19.14 9.23 -6.56
C CYS A 956 -20.34 8.89 -5.65
N GLU A 957 -21.53 9.00 -6.20
CA GLU A 957 -22.82 8.74 -5.57
C GLU A 957 -23.54 7.62 -6.35
N PRO A 958 -24.60 6.98 -5.82
CA PRO A 958 -25.29 5.87 -6.48
C PRO A 958 -25.83 6.16 -7.90
N ASP A 959 -25.99 7.44 -8.25
CA ASP A 959 -26.44 7.92 -9.57
C ASP A 959 -25.29 8.42 -10.46
N THR A 960 -24.07 8.60 -9.95
CA THR A 960 -22.90 9.05 -10.71
C THR A 960 -21.80 7.99 -10.84
N ALA A 961 -21.85 6.92 -10.05
CA ALA A 961 -20.88 5.83 -10.08
C ALA A 961 -21.49 4.47 -9.72
N PHE A 962 -20.80 3.39 -10.11
CA PHE A 962 -21.08 2.04 -9.63
C PHE A 962 -20.29 1.80 -8.34
N LEU A 963 -20.95 1.96 -7.20
CA LEU A 963 -20.31 1.88 -5.89
C LEU A 963 -20.10 0.43 -5.43
N VAL A 964 -18.95 0.21 -4.80
CA VAL A 964 -18.55 -1.07 -4.19
C VAL A 964 -18.32 -0.85 -2.70
N ASP A 965 -19.17 -1.45 -1.89
CA ASP A 965 -19.01 -1.46 -0.43
C ASP A 965 -17.93 -2.47 -0.01
N GLY A 966 -17.44 -2.33 1.21
CA GLY A 966 -16.39 -3.17 1.76
C GLY A 966 -16.31 -3.05 3.28
N GLU A 967 -15.47 -3.90 3.88
CA GLU A 967 -15.26 -3.89 5.33
C GLU A 967 -14.23 -2.81 5.71
N LEU A 968 -14.48 -2.07 6.79
CA LEU A 968 -13.47 -1.19 7.37
C LEU A 968 -12.46 -2.02 8.15
N VAL A 969 -11.24 -2.16 7.62
CA VAL A 969 -10.19 -2.96 8.23
C VAL A 969 -9.06 -2.07 8.76
N PRO A 970 -8.49 -2.40 9.94
CA PRO A 970 -7.33 -1.68 10.47
C PRO A 970 -6.10 -1.92 9.60
N LEU A 971 -5.23 -0.91 9.47
CA LEU A 971 -3.95 -1.06 8.78
C LEU A 971 -2.97 -1.87 9.65
N ARG A 972 -2.16 -2.70 9.01
CA ARG A 972 -1.06 -3.45 9.63
C ARG A 972 0.26 -2.70 9.46
N PRO A 973 1.28 -2.98 10.32
CA PRO A 973 2.62 -2.46 10.10
C PRO A 973 3.12 -2.78 8.68
N GLY A 974 3.54 -1.74 7.94
CA GLY A 974 4.00 -1.88 6.55
C GLY A 974 2.92 -1.73 5.47
N ASP A 975 1.63 -1.63 5.82
CA ASP A 975 0.56 -1.44 4.84
C ASP A 975 0.58 -0.05 4.20
N TYR A 976 0.93 0.98 4.99
CA TYR A 976 1.07 2.36 4.57
C TYR A 976 1.94 3.13 5.59
N LEU A 977 2.35 4.35 5.23
CA LEU A 977 3.02 5.26 6.17
C LEU A 977 2.11 5.57 7.37
N PHE A 978 2.65 5.50 8.59
CA PHE A 978 1.91 5.80 9.83
C PHE A 978 0.64 4.95 10.05
N ALA A 979 0.74 3.64 9.79
CA ALA A 979 -0.37 2.69 9.89
C ALA A 979 -1.03 2.58 11.28
N GLU A 980 -0.36 2.99 12.35
CA GLU A 980 -0.84 2.80 13.72
C GLU A 980 -2.14 3.57 14.00
N GLY A 981 -3.17 2.87 14.48
CA GLY A 981 -4.49 3.47 14.78
C GLY A 981 -5.29 3.90 13.55
N GLN A 982 -4.85 3.54 12.34
CA GLN A 982 -5.51 3.86 11.08
C GLN A 982 -6.39 2.70 10.60
N TYR A 983 -7.33 3.02 9.72
CA TYR A 983 -8.16 2.03 9.02
C TYR A 983 -8.46 2.51 7.60
N TRP A 984 -8.89 1.60 6.74
CA TRP A 984 -9.36 1.88 5.38
C TRP A 984 -10.49 0.91 5.02
N CYS A 985 -11.11 1.08 3.85
CA CYS A 985 -12.13 0.15 3.36
C CYS A 985 -11.49 -0.92 2.48
N ASP A 986 -11.65 -2.21 2.78
CA ASP A 986 -11.27 -3.29 1.87
C ASP A 986 -12.48 -3.67 1.00
N PRO A 987 -12.49 -3.29 -0.30
CA PRO A 987 -13.68 -3.45 -1.15
C PRO A 987 -14.03 -4.92 -1.38
N ASP A 988 -15.33 -5.24 -1.35
CA ASP A 988 -15.81 -6.59 -1.63
C ASP A 988 -15.75 -6.90 -3.13
N VAL A 989 -14.87 -7.84 -3.48
CA VAL A 989 -14.64 -8.30 -4.86
C VAL A 989 -15.91 -8.87 -5.50
N SER A 990 -16.80 -9.48 -4.72
CA SER A 990 -18.06 -10.04 -5.23
C SER A 990 -19.03 -8.94 -5.62
N ILE A 991 -19.16 -7.90 -4.80
CA ILE A 991 -19.96 -6.70 -5.13
C ILE A 991 -19.38 -6.02 -6.37
N ALA A 992 -18.06 -5.85 -6.43
CA ALA A 992 -17.41 -5.30 -7.61
C ALA A 992 -17.71 -6.13 -8.88
N ALA A 993 -17.62 -7.46 -8.80
CA ALA A 993 -17.93 -8.35 -9.92
C ALA A 993 -19.40 -8.23 -10.38
N GLU A 994 -20.34 -8.06 -9.45
CA GLU A 994 -21.75 -7.80 -9.75
C GLU A 994 -21.95 -6.46 -10.45
N GLN A 995 -21.28 -5.39 -10.00
CA GLN A 995 -21.34 -4.09 -10.65
C GLN A 995 -20.75 -4.12 -12.07
N LEU A 996 -19.65 -4.86 -12.28
CA LEU A 996 -19.06 -5.07 -13.61
C LEU A 996 -20.03 -5.78 -14.56
N LYS A 997 -20.70 -6.86 -14.09
CA LYS A 997 -21.75 -7.54 -14.86
C LYS A 997 -22.90 -6.60 -15.19
N ARG A 998 -23.43 -5.91 -14.18
CA ARG A 998 -24.55 -4.97 -14.33
C ARG A 998 -24.24 -3.86 -15.32
N MET A 999 -23.00 -3.37 -15.35
CA MET A 999 -22.56 -2.37 -16.33
C MET A 999 -22.61 -2.89 -17.78
N ILE A 1000 -22.32 -4.17 -18.00
CA ILE A 1000 -22.43 -4.80 -19.33
C ILE A 1000 -23.89 -5.09 -19.67
N ASP A 1001 -24.64 -5.67 -18.73
CA ASP A 1001 -26.00 -6.17 -18.95
C ASP A 1001 -27.05 -5.06 -19.09
N ASP A 1002 -26.84 -3.90 -18.46
CA ASP A 1002 -27.78 -2.76 -18.45
C ASP A 1002 -27.14 -1.50 -19.08
N ALA A 1003 -27.14 -1.45 -20.41
CA ALA A 1003 -26.59 -0.33 -21.18
C ALA A 1003 -27.29 1.02 -20.88
N PRO A 1004 -28.63 1.13 -20.80
CA PRO A 1004 -29.29 2.39 -20.44
C PRO A 1004 -28.90 2.90 -19.05
N LEU A 1005 -28.75 2.02 -18.06
CA LEU A 1005 -28.25 2.40 -16.74
C LEU A 1005 -26.82 2.93 -16.81
N ARG A 1006 -25.93 2.21 -17.51
CA ARG A 1006 -24.52 2.60 -17.70
C ARG A 1006 -24.42 4.00 -18.31
N GLU A 1007 -25.15 4.26 -19.39
CA GLU A 1007 -25.15 5.56 -20.06
C GLU A 1007 -25.67 6.68 -19.15
N ARG A 1008 -26.75 6.41 -18.41
CA ARG A 1008 -27.30 7.39 -17.45
C ARG A 1008 -26.30 7.73 -16.34
N ILE A 1009 -25.66 6.73 -15.75
CA ILE A 1009 -24.66 6.92 -14.68
C ILE A 1009 -23.45 7.70 -15.22
N ALA A 1010 -22.94 7.33 -16.39
CA ALA A 1010 -21.80 8.00 -17.02
C ALA A 1010 -22.09 9.48 -17.33
N LEU A 1011 -23.27 9.78 -17.90
CA LEU A 1011 -23.70 11.16 -18.16
C LEU A 1011 -23.88 11.98 -16.87
N SER A 1012 -24.45 11.36 -15.83
CA SER A 1012 -24.64 12.03 -14.52
C SER A 1012 -23.30 12.30 -13.84
N GLY A 1013 -22.36 11.35 -13.91
CA GLY A 1013 -21.00 11.51 -13.43
C GLY A 1013 -20.25 12.63 -14.15
N LYS A 1014 -20.32 12.68 -15.48
CA LYS A 1014 -19.73 13.76 -16.26
C LYS A 1014 -20.30 15.12 -15.88
N ALA A 1015 -21.63 15.24 -15.83
CA ALA A 1015 -22.31 16.48 -15.45
C ALA A 1015 -21.92 16.93 -14.03
N ARG A 1016 -21.71 15.99 -13.09
CA ARG A 1016 -21.23 16.28 -11.73
C ARG A 1016 -19.84 16.91 -11.75
N ILE A 1017 -18.90 16.34 -12.50
CA ILE A 1017 -17.54 16.87 -12.60
C ILE A 1017 -17.54 18.25 -13.28
N GLU A 1018 -18.26 18.42 -14.39
CA GLU A 1018 -18.35 19.70 -15.10
C GLU A 1018 -18.96 20.82 -14.23
N ARG A 1019 -19.97 20.49 -13.41
CA ARG A 1019 -20.66 21.46 -12.55
C ARG A 1019 -19.81 21.92 -11.37
N ASP A 1020 -19.16 20.98 -10.68
CA ASP A 1020 -18.59 21.23 -9.35
C ASP A 1020 -17.06 21.22 -9.33
N TYR A 1021 -16.41 20.59 -10.30
CA TYR A 1021 -14.95 20.37 -10.33
C TYR A 1021 -14.27 20.88 -11.61
N SER A 1022 -14.99 21.55 -12.51
CA SER A 1022 -14.39 22.27 -13.64
C SER A 1022 -13.48 23.40 -13.17
N VAL A 1023 -12.57 23.86 -14.03
CA VAL A 1023 -11.69 25.01 -13.75
C VAL A 1023 -12.51 26.23 -13.35
N GLU A 1024 -13.63 26.48 -14.04
CA GLU A 1024 -14.57 27.56 -13.74
C GLU A 1024 -15.22 27.42 -12.37
N ALA A 1025 -15.62 26.21 -11.99
CA ALA A 1025 -16.27 25.94 -10.70
C ALA A 1025 -15.31 26.19 -9.53
N VAL A 1026 -14.10 25.65 -9.63
CA VAL A 1026 -13.07 25.81 -8.60
C VAL A 1026 -12.55 27.24 -8.55
N ALA A 1027 -12.41 27.93 -9.70
CA ALA A 1027 -12.00 29.34 -9.75
C ALA A 1027 -12.93 30.26 -8.96
N ARG A 1028 -14.24 30.01 -8.99
CA ARG A 1028 -15.20 30.78 -8.16
C ARG A 1028 -15.01 30.54 -6.66
N ALA A 1029 -14.59 29.34 -6.24
CA ALA A 1029 -14.32 29.05 -4.84
C ALA A 1029 -13.02 29.71 -4.38
N TYR A 1030 -11.95 29.56 -5.18
CA TYR A 1030 -10.64 30.13 -4.88
C TYR A 1030 -10.69 31.66 -4.85
N ALA A 1031 -11.28 32.30 -5.87
CA ALA A 1031 -11.39 33.76 -5.94
C ALA A 1031 -12.14 34.35 -4.74
N ARG A 1032 -13.22 33.71 -4.29
CA ARG A 1032 -13.95 34.15 -3.09
C ARG A 1032 -13.06 34.13 -1.86
N ARG A 1033 -12.37 33.01 -1.59
CA ARG A 1033 -11.51 32.91 -0.41
C ARG A 1033 -10.31 33.86 -0.47
N LEU A 1034 -9.70 34.03 -1.64
CA LEU A 1034 -8.59 34.95 -1.83
C LEU A 1034 -9.00 36.41 -1.61
N ASN A 1035 -10.22 36.79 -2.01
CA ASN A 1035 -10.78 38.10 -1.68
C ASN A 1035 -10.99 38.27 -0.17
N ASP A 1036 -11.52 37.26 0.52
CA ASP A 1036 -11.66 37.30 2.00
C ASP A 1036 -10.29 37.53 2.68
N ILE A 1037 -9.23 36.87 2.19
CA ILE A 1037 -7.86 37.04 2.70
C ILE A 1037 -7.33 38.46 2.43
N ALA A 1038 -7.64 39.04 1.28
CA ALA A 1038 -7.25 40.41 0.95
C ALA A 1038 -7.95 41.45 1.83
N GLU A 1039 -9.26 41.28 2.04
CA GLU A 1039 -10.06 42.19 2.87
C GLU A 1039 -9.65 42.14 4.34
N ALA A 1040 -9.36 40.95 4.88
CA ALA A 1040 -8.93 40.77 6.27
C ALA A 1040 -7.57 41.41 6.61
N LYS A 1041 -6.75 41.77 5.61
CA LYS A 1041 -5.47 42.51 5.80
C LYS A 1041 -5.63 44.03 5.70
N THR A 1042 -6.80 44.52 5.31
CA THR A 1042 -7.08 45.97 5.15
C THR A 1042 -7.74 46.56 6.40
N ILE A 1043 -8.13 45.72 7.36
CA ILE A 1043 -8.67 46.05 8.69
C ILE A 1043 -7.56 45.82 9.70
#